data_AF-A0A368EP03-F1
#
_entry.id   AF-A0A368EP03-F1
#
_cell.length_a   1.000
_cell.length_b   1.000
_cell.length_c   1.000
_cell.angle_alpha   90.00
_cell.angle_beta   90.00
_cell.angle_gamma   90.00
#
_symmetry.space_group_name_H-M   'P 1'
#
loop_
_entity.id
_entity.type
_entity.pdbx_description
1 polymer ?
#
loop_
_entity_poly.entity_id
_entity_poly.type
_entity_poly.pdbx_seq_one_letter_code
_entity_poly.pdbx_strand_id
1 'polypeptide(L)'
;MYRKFFILLISIICLFGQSKTKSDNADTLRYIFEPDSLTLNVGETGTVTIKLVDPEGNISNNPFLIYGQPRRSLKTFPRISDSTGFAKVTVQAFKSGKIKLRTRSIAVKRIDRVYGSIKVLVPDPKLQRIEFTNLKNELYENTALELNAEVFDEANLVRKDQKILFTTTNDKVISINKIGILSTHKPGKASVIATAGDISKQYNVKVLRNPVDELSFKISNKKIRTGDVEQLIAKAFDRRGRLIEKVPINFSYSGKADYGRGLPASAQITTDGRFVAETAGMYTVSASSNGLTRSQSIEVVPRDVGMDVELIGFGLVSNVKTSDLWIWPGIGKHKGKDFAVTGTWGSNGEAYFWDVTDPANMKIIDTVTVDARTVNDVKISADGRVGVMTREGASDRKNGFVILDVSDPYNVTISAAYNDDMTGGVHNAFIYENHIYAVNNGRKYDIINIDDPKKPFRVGVYELDSPGHSIHDVWIEDGIAYSSNWADGVVAVDIGAKKHKEADRSKSQFNPLLAKAGQGSPSNPIKLAEMKDPTGRNHAAFPYTSESTGQFYIVGGDENFPWGVMATKNKPSNPRGAYHFLNFTDPENPTEDAIYEVPEAGSHNLWIYGDMLLAGNYQGGFRVVDISGELLGDIYKQGREIAHYLSYHEKGRIANAPMVWGAQPYKDYIFFSDMNSGLYCVQLEEESSSSTD
;
A
#
# COMPACT_ATOMS: atom_id res chain seq x y z
N MET A 1 -57.00 28.86 -50.13
CA MET A 1 -57.17 30.27 -49.76
C MET A 1 -56.85 30.40 -48.27
N TYR A 2 -55.62 30.76 -47.88
CA TYR A 2 -55.30 31.47 -46.63
C TYR A 2 -53.85 31.97 -46.73
N ARG A 3 -53.69 33.25 -46.44
CA ARG A 3 -52.57 34.13 -46.82
C ARG A 3 -51.34 33.92 -45.92
N LYS A 4 -50.17 33.98 -46.55
CA LYS A 4 -48.88 34.25 -45.89
C LYS A 4 -48.91 35.66 -45.29
N PHE A 5 -48.49 35.79 -44.02
CA PHE A 5 -48.03 37.05 -43.46
C PHE A 5 -46.60 36.87 -42.96
N PHE A 6 -45.71 37.62 -43.60
CA PHE A 6 -44.31 37.79 -43.25
C PHE A 6 -44.28 38.98 -42.28
N ILE A 7 -43.83 38.77 -41.04
CA ILE A 7 -43.57 39.87 -40.10
C ILE A 7 -42.07 39.94 -39.87
N LEU A 8 -41.52 41.01 -40.44
CA LEU A 8 -40.17 41.54 -40.28
C LEU A 8 -40.04 42.10 -38.85
N LEU A 9 -39.17 41.54 -38.02
CA LEU A 9 -38.84 42.10 -36.72
C LEU A 9 -37.53 42.87 -36.83
N ILE A 10 -37.67 44.20 -36.78
CA ILE A 10 -36.64 45.22 -36.78
C ILE A 10 -35.95 45.21 -35.40
N SER A 11 -34.65 44.95 -35.39
CA SER A 11 -33.80 45.09 -34.21
C SER A 11 -33.60 46.58 -33.88
N ILE A 12 -34.26 47.05 -32.81
CA ILE A 12 -33.99 48.35 -32.20
C ILE A 12 -32.78 48.19 -31.26
N ILE A 13 -31.67 48.83 -31.61
CA ILE A 13 -30.50 49.00 -30.75
C ILE A 13 -30.81 50.16 -29.79
N CYS A 14 -31.16 49.84 -28.55
CA CYS A 14 -31.10 50.80 -27.45
C CYS A 14 -29.75 50.65 -26.75
N LEU A 15 -28.84 51.60 -27.00
CA LEU A 15 -27.67 51.87 -26.18
C LEU A 15 -28.13 52.39 -24.82
N PHE A 16 -28.16 51.50 -23.82
CA PHE A 16 -28.05 51.91 -22.42
C PHE A 16 -26.64 51.61 -21.95
N GLY A 17 -25.90 52.67 -21.62
CA GLY A 17 -24.58 52.59 -21.00
C GLY A 17 -24.69 51.90 -19.65
N GLN A 18 -24.26 50.64 -19.61
CA GLN A 18 -23.90 49.99 -18.37
C GLN A 18 -22.56 50.58 -17.93
N SER A 19 -22.60 51.24 -16.76
CA SER A 19 -21.43 51.52 -15.95
C SER A 19 -20.58 50.26 -15.88
N LYS A 20 -19.31 50.38 -16.31
CA LYS A 20 -18.29 49.36 -16.08
C LYS A 20 -18.22 49.07 -14.57
N THR A 21 -18.95 48.08 -14.09
CA THR A 21 -18.48 47.27 -12.96
C THR A 21 -17.23 46.58 -13.46
N LYS A 22 -16.07 47.12 -13.06
CA LYS A 22 -14.80 46.38 -13.06
C LYS A 22 -15.10 45.00 -12.49
N SER A 23 -14.95 43.97 -13.32
CA SER A 23 -14.71 42.63 -12.82
C SER A 23 -13.35 42.67 -12.12
N ASP A 24 -13.31 42.45 -10.82
CA ASP A 24 -12.10 42.30 -10.00
C ASP A 24 -11.37 41.00 -10.39
N ASN A 25 -10.68 40.98 -11.53
CA ASN A 25 -9.79 39.91 -11.96
C ASN A 25 -8.39 40.46 -12.21
N ALA A 26 -7.75 40.95 -11.13
CA ALA A 26 -6.36 41.40 -11.13
C ALA A 26 -5.52 40.77 -9.99
N ASP A 27 -5.95 39.64 -9.41
CA ASP A 27 -5.31 39.04 -8.22
C ASP A 27 -4.88 37.57 -8.43
N THR A 28 -3.93 37.31 -9.33
CA THR A 28 -3.35 35.95 -9.41
C THR A 28 -1.83 35.99 -9.41
N LEU A 29 -1.23 35.34 -8.41
CA LEU A 29 0.19 35.06 -8.37
C LEU A 29 0.62 34.27 -9.61
N ARG A 30 1.87 34.42 -10.05
CA ARG A 30 2.45 33.64 -11.15
C ARG A 30 3.88 33.20 -10.85
N TYR A 31 4.30 32.11 -11.48
CA TYR A 31 5.67 31.62 -11.38
C TYR A 31 6.55 32.19 -12.48
N ILE A 32 7.76 32.60 -12.12
CA ILE A 32 8.87 32.90 -13.04
C ILE A 32 9.94 31.83 -12.85
N PHE A 33 10.44 31.29 -13.97
CA PHE A 33 11.46 30.25 -14.00
C PHE A 33 12.66 30.75 -14.82
N GLU A 34 13.86 30.60 -14.27
CA GLU A 34 15.11 31.01 -14.90
C GLU A 34 16.13 29.86 -14.77
N PRO A 35 16.41 29.07 -15.83
CA PRO A 35 15.81 29.12 -17.18
C PRO A 35 14.36 28.59 -17.21
N ASP A 36 13.65 28.85 -18.33
CA ASP A 36 12.26 28.43 -18.55
C ASP A 36 12.10 26.98 -19.05
N SER A 37 13.23 26.29 -19.24
CA SER A 37 13.33 24.89 -19.63
C SER A 37 14.71 24.33 -19.28
N LEU A 38 14.80 23.00 -19.17
CA LEU A 38 16.05 22.28 -18.99
C LEU A 38 16.17 21.14 -20.00
N THR A 39 17.40 20.83 -20.40
CA THR A 39 17.75 19.57 -21.06
C THR A 39 18.81 18.89 -20.21
N LEU A 40 18.54 17.69 -19.73
CA LEU A 40 19.42 16.93 -18.84
C LEU A 40 19.53 15.49 -19.34
N ASN A 41 20.68 14.86 -19.18
CA ASN A 41 20.80 13.41 -19.29
C ASN A 41 20.35 12.74 -17.98
N VAL A 42 20.08 11.43 -18.02
CA VAL A 42 19.81 10.67 -16.80
C VAL A 42 21.02 10.75 -15.86
N GLY A 43 20.77 11.07 -14.58
CA GLY A 43 21.79 11.30 -13.55
C GLY A 43 22.34 12.72 -13.51
N GLU A 44 22.18 13.51 -14.58
CA GLU A 44 22.67 14.88 -14.68
C GLU A 44 21.86 15.84 -13.81
N THR A 45 22.55 16.85 -13.26
CA THR A 45 21.97 17.92 -12.45
C THR A 45 21.94 19.24 -13.19
N GLY A 46 20.78 19.88 -13.27
CA GLY A 46 20.61 21.27 -13.67
C GLY A 46 20.24 22.17 -12.49
N THR A 47 20.22 23.48 -12.71
CA THR A 47 19.74 24.45 -11.73
C THR A 47 18.64 25.32 -12.34
N VAL A 48 17.60 25.61 -11.56
CA VAL A 48 16.51 26.52 -11.92
C VAL A 48 16.24 27.46 -10.77
N THR A 49 16.22 28.75 -11.04
CA THR A 49 15.71 29.74 -10.10
C THR A 49 14.21 29.88 -10.31
N ILE A 50 13.43 29.81 -9.22
CA ILE A 50 11.98 29.89 -9.26
C ILE A 50 11.52 30.99 -8.31
N LYS A 51 10.68 31.89 -8.81
CA LYS A 51 10.07 33.00 -8.05
C LYS A 51 8.56 32.91 -8.16
N LEU A 52 7.84 33.03 -7.05
CA LEU A 52 6.40 33.25 -7.04
C LEU A 52 6.15 34.75 -6.84
N VAL A 53 5.59 35.39 -7.86
CA VAL A 53 5.42 36.84 -7.90
C VAL A 53 3.95 37.26 -7.98
N ASP A 54 3.66 38.46 -7.51
CA ASP A 54 2.39 39.16 -7.71
C ASP A 54 2.26 39.69 -9.17
N PRO A 55 1.12 40.28 -9.55
CA PRO A 55 0.93 40.88 -10.88
C PRO A 55 1.96 41.97 -11.23
N GLU A 56 2.41 42.73 -10.24
CA GLU A 56 3.40 43.81 -10.34
C GLU A 56 4.85 43.28 -10.47
N GLY A 57 5.07 41.99 -10.23
CA GLY A 57 6.37 41.32 -10.32
C GLY A 57 7.18 41.27 -9.02
N ASN A 58 6.60 41.70 -7.90
CA ASN A 58 7.23 41.57 -6.58
C ASN A 58 7.07 40.15 -6.04
N ILE A 59 8.00 39.73 -5.19
CA ILE A 59 7.98 38.42 -4.55
C ILE A 59 6.79 38.32 -3.58
N SER A 60 6.01 37.24 -3.70
CA SER A 60 4.68 37.08 -3.09
C SER A 60 4.65 36.80 -1.58
N ASN A 61 5.80 36.61 -0.93
CA ASN A 61 5.92 36.15 0.46
C ASN A 61 5.11 34.87 0.75
N ASN A 62 5.00 33.98 -0.25
CA ASN A 62 4.25 32.74 -0.15
C ASN A 62 5.12 31.55 -0.58
N PRO A 63 5.36 30.57 0.31
CA PRO A 63 6.11 29.39 -0.05
C PRO A 63 5.36 28.49 -1.04
N PHE A 64 6.11 27.68 -1.77
CA PHE A 64 5.57 26.71 -2.73
C PHE A 64 6.35 25.41 -2.76
N LEU A 65 5.66 24.34 -3.17
CA LEU A 65 6.24 23.01 -3.34
C LEU A 65 6.81 22.86 -4.75
N ILE A 66 7.91 22.11 -4.86
CA ILE A 66 8.62 21.79 -6.11
C ILE A 66 8.70 20.28 -6.25
N TYR A 67 8.32 19.75 -7.42
CA TYR A 67 8.31 18.31 -7.66
C TYR A 67 8.39 17.96 -9.15
N GLY A 68 8.89 16.76 -9.46
CA GLY A 68 8.87 16.20 -10.81
C GLY A 68 7.53 15.58 -11.20
N GLN A 69 7.16 15.71 -12.47
CA GLN A 69 6.05 15.01 -13.09
C GLN A 69 6.51 14.34 -14.41
N PRO A 70 6.26 13.03 -14.61
CA PRO A 70 5.62 12.08 -13.69
C PRO A 70 6.35 11.94 -12.34
N ARG A 71 5.67 11.47 -11.29
CA ARG A 71 6.34 11.30 -9.97
C ARG A 71 7.60 10.44 -10.12
N ARG A 72 8.61 10.72 -9.29
CA ARG A 72 9.91 10.03 -9.26
C ARG A 72 10.78 10.20 -10.52
N SER A 73 10.41 11.10 -11.43
CA SER A 73 11.23 11.38 -12.61
C SER A 73 12.37 12.38 -12.33
N LEU A 74 12.19 13.26 -11.35
CA LEU A 74 13.17 14.26 -10.92
C LEU A 74 13.36 14.21 -9.40
N LYS A 75 14.60 14.41 -8.95
CA LYS A 75 14.91 14.84 -7.58
C LYS A 75 15.16 16.35 -7.59
N THR A 76 14.58 17.05 -6.62
CA THR A 76 14.67 18.51 -6.55
C THR A 76 15.12 18.91 -5.16
N PHE A 77 16.08 19.82 -5.05
CA PHE A 77 16.52 20.37 -3.78
C PHE A 77 16.63 21.90 -3.87
N PRO A 78 15.95 22.67 -3.00
CA PRO A 78 14.97 22.19 -2.00
C PRO A 78 13.65 21.73 -2.65
N ARG A 79 12.84 20.92 -1.94
CA ARG A 79 11.48 20.52 -2.37
C ARG A 79 10.40 21.54 -2.01
N ILE A 80 10.75 22.54 -1.20
CA ILE A 80 9.91 23.67 -0.82
C ILE A 80 10.75 24.94 -0.95
N SER A 81 10.15 26.04 -1.41
CA SER A 81 10.82 27.34 -1.42
C SER A 81 11.01 27.88 0.00
N ASP A 82 11.79 28.94 0.13
CA ASP A 82 11.75 29.74 1.35
C ASP A 82 10.38 30.43 1.53
N SER A 83 10.19 31.06 2.70
CA SER A 83 8.96 31.78 3.04
C SER A 83 8.69 33.01 2.17
N THR A 84 9.71 33.54 1.48
CA THR A 84 9.52 34.67 0.56
C THR A 84 8.83 34.22 -0.73
N GLY A 85 8.94 32.94 -1.10
CA GLY A 85 8.50 32.47 -2.42
C GLY A 85 9.64 32.57 -3.44
N PHE A 86 10.87 32.36 -2.97
CA PHE A 86 12.06 32.21 -3.79
C PHE A 86 12.69 30.83 -3.56
N ALA A 87 13.20 30.21 -4.63
CA ALA A 87 13.99 28.99 -4.53
C ALA A 87 15.03 28.92 -5.65
N LYS A 88 16.28 28.66 -5.30
CA LYS A 88 17.28 28.15 -6.25
C LYS A 88 17.30 26.64 -6.14
N VAL A 89 16.82 25.96 -7.19
CA VAL A 89 16.54 24.52 -7.17
C VAL A 89 17.57 23.77 -7.99
N THR A 90 18.26 22.82 -7.36
CA THR A 90 19.00 21.77 -8.07
C THR A 90 18.01 20.69 -8.53
N VAL A 91 18.03 20.36 -9.81
CA VAL A 91 17.12 19.39 -10.45
C VAL A 91 17.96 18.25 -11.02
N GLN A 92 17.75 17.02 -10.57
CA GLN A 92 18.43 15.84 -11.09
C GLN A 92 17.43 14.92 -11.80
N ALA A 93 17.74 14.47 -13.02
CA ALA A 93 16.90 13.57 -13.78
C ALA A 93 17.17 12.09 -13.45
N PHE A 94 16.12 11.30 -13.24
CA PHE A 94 16.20 9.86 -12.96
C PHE A 94 15.44 8.99 -13.96
N LYS A 95 14.59 9.60 -14.78
CA LYS A 95 13.89 8.94 -15.88
C LYS A 95 14.10 9.75 -17.14
N SER A 96 14.20 9.07 -18.27
CA SER A 96 14.14 9.72 -19.58
C SER A 96 12.71 10.07 -19.97
N GLY A 97 12.57 10.86 -21.04
CA GLY A 97 11.31 11.27 -21.63
C GLY A 97 10.95 12.75 -21.42
N LYS A 98 9.69 13.05 -21.70
CA LYS A 98 9.12 14.41 -21.60
C LYS A 98 8.65 14.66 -20.17
N ILE A 99 9.52 15.26 -19.36
CA ILE A 99 9.30 15.49 -17.94
C ILE A 99 8.93 16.95 -17.70
N LYS A 100 8.20 17.21 -16.61
CA LYS A 100 7.91 18.57 -16.12
C LYS A 100 8.48 18.74 -14.72
N LEU A 101 9.16 19.85 -14.49
CA LEU A 101 9.35 20.37 -13.14
C LEU A 101 8.12 21.21 -12.82
N ARG A 102 7.39 20.84 -11.78
CA ARG A 102 6.15 21.52 -11.37
C ARG A 102 6.33 22.26 -10.06
N THR A 103 5.58 23.34 -9.94
CA THR A 103 5.40 24.07 -8.70
C THR A 103 3.93 24.20 -8.34
N ARG A 104 3.67 24.30 -7.03
CA ARG A 104 2.32 24.50 -6.48
C ARG A 104 2.40 25.42 -5.27
N SER A 105 1.65 26.51 -5.26
CA SER A 105 1.62 27.43 -4.13
C SER A 105 0.96 26.76 -2.93
N ILE A 106 1.38 27.16 -1.73
CA ILE A 106 0.68 26.78 -0.52
C ILE A 106 -0.49 27.75 -0.35
N ALA A 107 -1.69 27.19 -0.18
CA ALA A 107 -2.92 27.93 0.05
C ALA A 107 -3.86 27.09 0.92
N VAL A 108 -4.70 27.79 1.70
CA VAL A 108 -5.71 27.17 2.57
C VAL A 108 -6.70 26.40 1.70
N LYS A 109 -7.44 27.06 0.80
CA LYS A 109 -8.32 26.33 -0.13
C LYS A 109 -7.52 25.77 -1.29
N ARG A 110 -7.84 24.53 -1.69
CA ARG A 110 -7.18 23.87 -2.83
C ARG A 110 -7.41 24.62 -4.15
N ILE A 111 -8.54 25.32 -4.27
CA ILE A 111 -8.92 26.08 -5.48
C ILE A 111 -8.12 27.37 -5.66
N ASP A 112 -7.55 27.91 -4.58
CA ASP A 112 -6.74 29.12 -4.61
C ASP A 112 -5.26 28.83 -4.96
N ARG A 113 -4.91 27.55 -5.16
CA ARG A 113 -3.53 27.15 -5.46
C ARG A 113 -3.17 27.51 -6.90
N VAL A 114 -2.06 28.22 -7.04
CA VAL A 114 -1.44 28.55 -8.31
C VAL A 114 -0.45 27.45 -8.66
N TYR A 115 -0.36 27.11 -9.95
CA TYR A 115 0.55 26.09 -10.47
C TYR A 115 1.46 26.70 -11.51
N GLY A 116 2.71 26.24 -11.53
CA GLY A 116 3.69 26.56 -12.56
C GLY A 116 4.37 25.29 -13.05
N SER A 117 4.94 25.34 -14.25
CA SER A 117 5.78 24.25 -14.72
C SER A 117 6.72 24.66 -15.84
N ILE A 118 7.88 24.04 -15.89
CA ILE A 118 8.77 24.05 -17.05
C ILE A 118 8.97 22.65 -17.60
N LYS A 119 9.38 22.55 -18.86
CA LYS A 119 9.76 21.29 -19.48
C LYS A 119 11.20 20.93 -19.09
N VAL A 120 11.41 19.68 -18.75
CA VAL A 120 12.74 19.07 -18.60
C VAL A 120 12.81 17.97 -19.66
N LEU A 121 13.58 18.20 -20.71
CA LEU A 121 13.83 17.20 -21.75
C LEU A 121 14.94 16.26 -21.26
N VAL A 122 14.61 14.99 -21.11
CA VAL A 122 15.60 13.96 -20.78
C VAL A 122 15.66 12.97 -21.92
N PRO A 123 16.66 13.03 -22.81
CA PRO A 123 16.80 12.05 -23.88
C PRO A 123 16.91 10.63 -23.32
N ASP A 124 16.42 9.65 -24.07
CA ASP A 124 16.66 8.24 -23.77
C ASP A 124 18.16 7.95 -23.91
N PRO A 125 18.81 7.38 -22.88
CA PRO A 125 20.17 6.87 -23.03
C PRO A 125 20.18 5.75 -24.08
N LYS A 126 21.34 5.54 -24.72
CA LYS A 126 21.49 4.48 -25.72
C LYS A 126 21.36 3.11 -25.06
N LEU A 127 20.85 2.13 -25.80
CA LEU A 127 20.83 0.74 -25.34
C LEU A 127 22.28 0.25 -25.17
N GLN A 128 22.55 -0.45 -24.07
CA GLN A 128 23.90 -0.91 -23.73
C GLN A 128 24.01 -2.43 -23.71
N ARG A 129 23.07 -3.13 -23.06
CA ARG A 129 23.18 -4.58 -22.86
C ARG A 129 21.81 -5.27 -22.71
N ILE A 130 21.81 -6.57 -22.95
CA ILE A 130 20.70 -7.48 -22.67
C ILE A 130 21.19 -8.54 -21.69
N GLU A 131 20.41 -8.84 -20.65
CA GLU A 131 20.72 -9.86 -19.66
C GLU A 131 19.59 -10.88 -19.56
N PHE A 132 19.93 -12.17 -19.68
CA PHE A 132 19.00 -13.27 -19.44
C PHE A 132 18.84 -13.47 -17.93
N THR A 133 17.61 -13.49 -17.43
CA THR A 133 17.33 -13.60 -15.99
C THR A 133 17.05 -15.03 -15.53
N ASN A 134 16.68 -15.93 -16.44
CA ASN A 134 16.30 -17.31 -16.09
C ASN A 134 16.93 -18.42 -16.98
N LEU A 135 17.92 -18.08 -17.82
CA LEU A 135 18.59 -19.04 -18.69
C LEU A 135 19.88 -19.60 -18.04
N LYS A 136 20.07 -20.91 -18.14
CA LYS A 136 21.24 -21.63 -17.61
C LYS A 136 22.11 -22.20 -18.75
N ASN A 137 23.40 -22.37 -18.51
CA ASN A 137 24.37 -22.93 -19.47
C ASN A 137 24.06 -24.38 -19.89
N GLU A 138 23.43 -25.15 -19.00
CA GLU A 138 23.08 -26.55 -19.24
C GLU A 138 21.58 -26.75 -19.08
N LEU A 139 20.96 -27.35 -20.09
CA LEU A 139 19.56 -27.77 -20.10
C LEU A 139 19.48 -29.26 -20.39
N TYR A 140 18.37 -29.90 -20.03
CA TYR A 140 18.11 -31.29 -20.42
C TYR A 140 17.22 -31.34 -21.67
N GLU A 141 17.37 -32.37 -22.50
CA GLU A 141 16.46 -32.65 -23.61
C GLU A 141 15.01 -32.83 -23.10
N ASN A 142 14.03 -32.54 -23.97
CA ASN A 142 12.60 -32.61 -23.67
C ASN A 142 12.15 -31.69 -22.52
N THR A 143 12.76 -30.50 -22.42
CA THR A 143 12.37 -29.47 -21.45
C THR A 143 11.94 -28.20 -22.18
N ALA A 144 11.05 -27.43 -21.54
CA ALA A 144 10.62 -26.15 -22.04
C ALA A 144 10.60 -25.10 -20.93
N LEU A 145 10.92 -23.86 -21.27
CA LEU A 145 10.86 -22.71 -20.36
C LEU A 145 10.62 -21.41 -21.14
N GLU A 146 9.92 -20.46 -20.53
CA GLU A 146 9.80 -19.10 -21.06
C GLU A 146 11.12 -18.35 -20.88
N LEU A 147 11.63 -17.73 -21.93
CA LEU A 147 12.86 -16.93 -21.86
C LEU A 147 12.56 -15.54 -21.29
N ASN A 148 13.21 -15.21 -20.18
CA ASN A 148 13.18 -13.88 -19.61
C ASN A 148 14.52 -13.19 -19.81
N ALA A 149 14.48 -11.97 -20.35
CA ALA A 149 15.62 -11.10 -20.46
C ALA A 149 15.23 -9.64 -20.26
N GLU A 150 16.16 -8.85 -19.76
CA GLU A 150 16.01 -7.41 -19.55
C GLU A 150 16.96 -6.63 -20.45
N VAL A 151 16.48 -5.53 -21.01
CA VAL A 151 17.26 -4.60 -21.83
C VAL A 151 17.64 -3.41 -20.96
N PHE A 152 18.92 -3.07 -20.94
CA PHE A 152 19.45 -1.96 -20.16
C PHE A 152 20.11 -0.93 -21.07
N ASP A 153 19.93 0.34 -20.71
CA ASP A 153 20.60 1.45 -21.35
C ASP A 153 21.92 1.83 -20.64
N GLU A 154 22.65 2.81 -21.19
CA GLU A 154 23.93 3.30 -20.63
C GLU A 154 23.79 3.91 -19.23
N ALA A 155 22.57 4.27 -18.81
CA ALA A 155 22.28 4.75 -17.45
C ALA A 155 21.87 3.60 -16.50
N ASN A 156 22.02 2.34 -16.92
CA ASN A 156 21.57 1.15 -16.21
C ASN A 156 20.06 1.11 -15.92
N LEU A 157 19.24 1.86 -16.68
CA LEU A 157 17.79 1.77 -16.56
C LEU A 157 17.24 0.63 -17.43
N VAL A 158 16.25 -0.08 -16.90
CA VAL A 158 15.53 -1.14 -17.64
C VAL A 158 14.59 -0.49 -18.67
N ARG A 159 14.76 -0.88 -19.93
CA ARG A 159 14.01 -0.38 -21.09
C ARG A 159 12.84 -1.29 -21.44
N LYS A 160 11.74 -1.13 -20.68
CA LYS A 160 10.51 -1.93 -20.83
C LYS A 160 9.76 -1.70 -22.15
N ASP A 161 10.07 -0.62 -22.86
CA ASP A 161 9.53 -0.29 -24.17
C ASP A 161 10.15 -1.13 -25.30
N GLN A 162 11.28 -1.80 -25.04
CA GLN A 162 12.00 -2.57 -26.03
C GLN A 162 11.44 -3.98 -26.15
N LYS A 163 11.05 -4.36 -27.37
CA LYS A 163 10.65 -5.74 -27.68
C LYS A 163 11.90 -6.58 -27.92
N ILE A 164 12.04 -7.66 -27.15
CA ILE A 164 13.13 -8.62 -27.34
C ILE A 164 12.69 -9.69 -28.33
N LEU A 165 13.55 -9.99 -29.30
CA LEU A 165 13.40 -11.09 -30.23
C LEU A 165 14.43 -12.17 -29.89
N PHE A 166 13.96 -13.40 -29.68
CA PHE A 166 14.81 -14.55 -29.41
C PHE A 166 14.96 -15.42 -30.66
N THR A 167 16.18 -15.83 -30.95
CA THR A 167 16.51 -16.77 -32.03
C THR A 167 17.53 -17.79 -31.54
N THR A 168 17.78 -18.83 -32.34
CA THR A 168 18.76 -19.86 -32.02
C THR A 168 19.66 -20.18 -33.22
N THR A 169 20.90 -20.57 -32.93
CA THR A 169 21.86 -20.99 -33.95
C THR A 169 21.66 -22.44 -34.43
N ASN A 170 20.85 -23.24 -33.73
CA ASN A 170 20.63 -24.64 -34.07
C ASN A 170 19.22 -25.12 -33.67
N ASP A 171 18.29 -25.01 -34.62
CA ASP A 171 16.88 -25.38 -34.49
C ASP A 171 16.64 -26.88 -34.21
N LYS A 172 17.60 -27.74 -34.59
CA LYS A 172 17.57 -29.18 -34.32
C LYS A 172 17.84 -29.53 -32.85
N VAL A 173 18.45 -28.62 -32.09
CA VAL A 173 18.82 -28.81 -30.68
C VAL A 173 17.87 -28.03 -29.77
N ILE A 174 17.54 -26.79 -30.14
CA ILE A 174 16.60 -25.91 -29.41
C ILE A 174 15.67 -25.26 -30.43
N SER A 175 14.38 -25.13 -30.14
CA SER A 175 13.48 -24.22 -30.85
C SER A 175 12.98 -23.12 -29.94
N ILE A 176 12.72 -21.94 -30.47
CA ILE A 176 12.11 -20.82 -29.72
C ILE A 176 10.89 -20.33 -30.49
N ASN A 177 9.73 -20.28 -29.84
CA ASN A 177 8.51 -19.80 -30.48
C ASN A 177 8.36 -18.27 -30.40
N LYS A 178 7.32 -17.71 -31.02
CA LYS A 178 7.11 -16.25 -31.11
C LYS A 178 6.82 -15.56 -29.77
N ILE A 179 6.39 -16.32 -28.76
CA ILE A 179 6.12 -15.81 -27.41
C ILE A 179 7.29 -16.08 -26.46
N GLY A 180 8.44 -16.52 -26.97
CA GLY A 180 9.66 -16.68 -26.16
C GLY A 180 9.78 -18.00 -25.41
N ILE A 181 8.93 -19.00 -25.69
CA ILE A 181 9.13 -20.34 -25.12
C ILE A 181 10.26 -21.06 -25.85
N LEU A 182 11.32 -21.38 -25.11
CA LEU A 182 12.40 -22.25 -25.52
C LEU A 182 12.00 -23.71 -25.28
N SER A 183 12.23 -24.59 -26.26
CA SER A 183 12.05 -26.05 -26.13
C SER A 183 13.30 -26.78 -26.61
N THR A 184 13.78 -27.75 -25.82
CA THR A 184 14.96 -28.56 -26.14
C THR A 184 14.54 -29.89 -26.80
N HIS A 185 15.26 -30.29 -27.85
CA HIS A 185 14.90 -31.46 -28.67
C HIS A 185 15.91 -32.59 -28.62
N LYS A 186 17.20 -32.25 -28.73
CA LYS A 186 18.28 -33.25 -28.84
C LYS A 186 19.52 -32.80 -28.07
N PRO A 187 20.35 -33.73 -27.56
CA PRO A 187 21.62 -33.37 -26.96
C PRO A 187 22.53 -32.70 -27.98
N GLY A 188 23.20 -31.62 -27.56
CA GLY A 188 24.03 -30.83 -28.46
C GLY A 188 24.36 -29.45 -27.89
N LYS A 189 25.06 -28.65 -28.69
CA LYS A 189 25.33 -27.25 -28.39
C LYS A 189 24.50 -26.38 -29.33
N ALA A 190 23.92 -25.34 -28.77
CA ALA A 190 23.22 -24.28 -29.48
C ALA A 190 23.49 -22.95 -28.76
N SER A 191 23.17 -21.85 -29.42
CA SER A 191 23.17 -20.54 -28.78
C SER A 191 21.77 -19.96 -28.86
N VAL A 192 21.36 -19.26 -27.80
CA VAL A 192 20.18 -18.39 -27.80
C VAL A 192 20.67 -16.97 -28.02
N ILE A 193 20.09 -16.27 -28.99
CA ILE A 193 20.43 -14.89 -29.30
C ILE A 193 19.21 -14.03 -29.00
N ALA A 194 19.36 -13.10 -28.06
CA ALA A 194 18.38 -12.06 -27.78
C ALA A 194 18.79 -10.78 -28.51
N THR A 195 17.85 -10.15 -29.21
CA THR A 195 18.06 -8.90 -29.94
C THR A 195 17.01 -7.88 -29.53
N ALA A 196 17.44 -6.64 -29.26
CA ALA A 196 16.58 -5.51 -28.94
C ALA A 196 17.20 -4.24 -29.54
N GLY A 197 16.46 -3.55 -30.41
CA GLY A 197 17.00 -2.41 -31.15
C GLY A 197 18.23 -2.80 -31.98
N ASP A 198 19.35 -2.12 -31.73
CA ASP A 198 20.65 -2.32 -32.37
C ASP A 198 21.61 -3.23 -31.59
N ILE A 199 21.23 -3.66 -30.38
CA ILE A 199 22.06 -4.54 -29.54
C ILE A 199 21.59 -6.00 -29.61
N SER A 200 22.55 -6.91 -29.45
CA SER A 200 22.28 -8.35 -29.34
C SER A 200 23.16 -9.00 -28.29
N LYS A 201 22.63 -10.05 -27.65
CA LYS A 201 23.35 -10.88 -26.68
C LYS A 201 23.21 -12.33 -27.06
N GLN A 202 24.35 -12.99 -27.25
CA GLN A 202 24.41 -14.44 -27.40
C GLN A 202 24.66 -15.11 -26.04
N TYR A 203 23.91 -16.17 -25.78
CA TYR A 203 24.07 -17.07 -24.64
C TYR A 203 24.25 -18.50 -25.13
N ASN A 204 25.36 -19.15 -24.75
CA ASN A 204 25.65 -20.51 -25.19
C ASN A 204 24.97 -21.53 -24.28
N VAL A 205 24.26 -22.48 -24.89
CA VAL A 205 23.50 -23.51 -24.18
C VAL A 205 23.97 -24.89 -24.63
N LYS A 206 24.20 -25.77 -23.66
CA LYS A 206 24.46 -27.19 -23.88
C LYS A 206 23.24 -27.99 -23.44
N VAL A 207 22.60 -28.66 -24.40
CA VAL A 207 21.52 -29.61 -24.12
C VAL A 207 22.16 -30.96 -23.83
N LEU A 208 21.89 -31.47 -22.63
CA LEU A 208 22.29 -32.79 -22.17
C LEU A 208 21.16 -33.79 -22.40
N ARG A 209 21.53 -35.06 -22.58
CA ARG A 209 20.56 -36.15 -22.51
C ARG A 209 19.90 -36.13 -21.13
N ASN A 210 18.59 -36.31 -21.07
CA ASN A 210 17.87 -36.32 -19.81
C ASN A 210 18.05 -37.71 -19.16
N PRO A 211 18.76 -37.82 -18.01
CA PRO A 211 19.13 -39.11 -17.44
C PRO A 211 18.00 -39.73 -16.60
N VAL A 212 16.87 -39.04 -16.44
CA VAL A 212 15.74 -39.50 -15.64
C VAL A 212 15.13 -40.75 -16.25
N ASP A 213 15.08 -41.81 -15.46
CA ASP A 213 14.50 -43.10 -15.79
C ASP A 213 13.31 -43.42 -14.85
N GLU A 214 13.32 -42.87 -13.64
CA GLU A 214 12.24 -43.00 -12.67
C GLU A 214 11.89 -41.64 -12.04
N LEU A 215 10.60 -41.44 -11.76
CA LEU A 215 10.07 -40.28 -11.04
C LEU A 215 9.25 -40.78 -9.85
N SER A 216 9.62 -40.32 -8.65
CA SER A 216 8.80 -40.45 -7.45
C SER A 216 7.95 -39.19 -7.24
N PHE A 217 6.76 -39.36 -6.69
CA PHE A 217 5.83 -38.28 -6.40
C PHE A 217 5.05 -38.62 -5.13
N LYS A 218 5.04 -37.69 -4.18
CA LYS A 218 4.39 -37.83 -2.88
C LYS A 218 3.67 -36.54 -2.51
N ILE A 219 2.46 -36.70 -2.01
CA ILE A 219 1.73 -35.69 -1.24
C ILE A 219 1.55 -36.22 0.19
N SER A 220 1.46 -35.31 1.15
CA SER A 220 1.24 -35.63 2.57
C SER A 220 -0.26 -35.76 2.85
N ASN A 221 -1.06 -34.79 2.38
CA ASN A 221 -2.49 -34.77 2.59
C ASN A 221 -3.25 -35.01 1.28
N LYS A 222 -4.17 -35.98 1.30
CA LYS A 222 -5.05 -36.28 0.17
C LYS A 222 -6.42 -35.59 0.27
N LYS A 223 -6.67 -34.93 1.40
CA LYS A 223 -7.87 -34.16 1.69
C LYS A 223 -7.43 -32.88 2.39
N ILE A 224 -7.72 -31.74 1.78
CA ILE A 224 -7.37 -30.40 2.28
C ILE A 224 -8.58 -29.47 2.16
N ARG A 225 -8.52 -28.28 2.75
CA ARG A 225 -9.53 -27.25 2.55
C ARG A 225 -9.12 -26.26 1.47
N THR A 226 -10.05 -25.48 0.95
CA THR A 226 -9.71 -24.30 0.14
C THR A 226 -8.75 -23.39 0.92
N GLY A 227 -7.73 -22.89 0.22
CA GLY A 227 -6.66 -22.09 0.81
C GLY A 227 -5.60 -22.83 1.63
N ASP A 228 -5.74 -24.12 1.95
CA ASP A 228 -4.64 -24.89 2.53
C ASP A 228 -3.56 -25.12 1.46
N VAL A 229 -2.28 -24.91 1.82
CA VAL A 229 -1.14 -25.13 0.93
C VAL A 229 -0.59 -26.55 1.14
N GLU A 230 -0.64 -27.36 0.09
CA GLU A 230 -0.08 -28.71 0.08
C GLU A 230 1.25 -28.74 -0.69
N GLN A 231 2.31 -29.18 -0.02
CA GLN A 231 3.62 -29.36 -0.66
C GLN A 231 3.66 -30.66 -1.46
N LEU A 232 3.78 -30.53 -2.78
CA LEU A 232 4.02 -31.65 -3.68
C LEU A 232 5.51 -31.97 -3.74
N ILE A 233 5.89 -33.19 -3.40
CA ILE A 233 7.29 -33.62 -3.35
C ILE A 233 7.55 -34.60 -4.50
N ALA A 234 8.37 -34.18 -5.45
CA ALA A 234 8.82 -35.01 -6.56
C ALA A 234 10.34 -35.15 -6.56
N LYS A 235 10.83 -36.37 -6.82
CA LYS A 235 12.27 -36.65 -6.97
C LYS A 235 12.49 -37.54 -8.17
N ALA A 236 13.52 -37.24 -8.95
CA ALA A 236 13.85 -37.96 -10.17
C ALA A 236 15.14 -38.77 -10.00
N PHE A 237 15.17 -39.97 -10.57
CA PHE A 237 16.25 -40.94 -10.42
C PHE A 237 16.77 -41.42 -11.77
N ASP A 238 18.07 -41.72 -11.82
CA ASP A 238 18.69 -42.37 -12.98
C ASP A 238 18.43 -43.89 -12.99
N ARG A 239 18.85 -44.56 -14.07
CA ARG A 239 18.76 -46.03 -14.24
C ARG A 239 19.40 -46.86 -13.12
N ARG A 240 20.25 -46.28 -12.29
CA ARG A 240 20.93 -46.94 -11.17
C ARG A 240 20.24 -46.62 -9.82
N GLY A 241 19.09 -45.94 -9.85
CA GLY A 241 18.36 -45.52 -8.65
C GLY A 241 19.00 -44.33 -7.93
N ARG A 242 19.89 -43.57 -8.57
CA ARG A 242 20.55 -42.41 -7.94
C ARG A 242 19.75 -41.14 -8.18
N LEU A 243 19.60 -40.32 -7.13
CA LEU A 243 18.89 -39.04 -7.20
C LEU A 243 19.58 -38.08 -8.19
N ILE A 244 18.78 -37.43 -9.04
CA ILE A 244 19.22 -36.38 -9.96
C ILE A 244 18.69 -35.05 -9.43
N GLU A 245 19.51 -34.30 -8.72
CA GLU A 245 19.07 -33.07 -8.02
C GLU A 245 18.71 -31.90 -8.96
N LYS A 246 19.32 -31.83 -10.14
CA LYS A 246 19.28 -30.63 -11.00
C LYS A 246 18.33 -30.76 -12.19
N VAL A 247 17.53 -31.81 -12.29
CA VAL A 247 16.59 -31.96 -13.40
C VAL A 247 15.32 -31.16 -13.13
N PRO A 248 14.79 -30.42 -14.12
CA PRO A 248 13.51 -29.75 -13.96
C PRO A 248 12.38 -30.77 -13.78
N ILE A 249 11.50 -30.46 -12.84
CA ILE A 249 10.24 -31.17 -12.62
C ILE A 249 9.13 -30.14 -12.82
N ASN A 250 8.21 -30.45 -13.73
CA ASN A 250 7.05 -29.61 -13.99
C ASN A 250 5.87 -30.14 -13.19
N PHE A 251 5.31 -29.28 -12.35
CA PHE A 251 4.06 -29.56 -11.66
C PHE A 251 2.87 -29.02 -12.45
N SER A 252 1.76 -29.75 -12.44
CA SER A 252 0.51 -29.33 -13.05
C SER A 252 -0.69 -29.89 -12.28
N TYR A 253 -1.87 -29.36 -12.54
CA TYR A 253 -3.11 -29.90 -12.02
C TYR A 253 -4.21 -29.94 -13.09
N SER A 254 -5.20 -30.78 -12.87
CA SER A 254 -6.52 -30.73 -13.48
C SER A 254 -7.55 -31.00 -12.40
N GLY A 255 -8.81 -30.57 -12.58
CA GLY A 255 -9.81 -30.80 -11.56
C GLY A 255 -11.24 -30.60 -12.04
N LYS A 256 -12.18 -31.01 -11.19
CA LYS A 256 -13.61 -30.77 -11.34
C LYS A 256 -14.14 -30.15 -10.04
N ALA A 257 -14.71 -28.95 -10.14
CA ALA A 257 -15.31 -28.28 -8.99
C ALA A 257 -16.63 -28.95 -8.60
N ASP A 258 -16.88 -29.04 -7.30
CA ASP A 258 -18.09 -29.67 -6.74
C ASP A 258 -19.28 -28.69 -6.66
N TYR A 259 -19.06 -27.42 -7.01
CA TYR A 259 -19.97 -26.32 -6.70
C TYR A 259 -21.34 -26.34 -7.41
N GLY A 260 -21.61 -27.29 -8.32
CA GLY A 260 -22.88 -27.43 -9.06
C GLY A 260 -23.29 -26.22 -9.94
N ARG A 261 -22.55 -25.12 -9.85
CA ARG A 261 -22.65 -23.87 -10.60
C ARG A 261 -21.34 -23.72 -11.39
N GLY A 262 -21.38 -22.97 -12.50
CA GLY A 262 -20.31 -22.95 -13.52
C GLY A 262 -18.94 -22.36 -13.12
N LEU A 263 -18.52 -22.46 -11.86
CA LEU A 263 -17.17 -22.10 -11.42
C LEU A 263 -16.17 -23.21 -11.81
N PRO A 264 -14.98 -22.87 -12.33
CA PRO A 264 -13.96 -23.86 -12.66
C PRO A 264 -13.30 -24.42 -11.38
N ALA A 265 -12.61 -25.56 -11.53
CA ALA A 265 -11.65 -26.04 -10.55
C ALA A 265 -10.40 -25.15 -10.60
N SER A 266 -10.39 -24.07 -9.83
CA SER A 266 -9.34 -23.06 -9.83
C SER A 266 -8.32 -23.37 -8.73
N ALA A 267 -7.05 -23.31 -9.08
CA ALA A 267 -5.93 -23.53 -8.17
C ALA A 267 -4.65 -22.87 -8.69
N GLN A 268 -3.69 -22.68 -7.81
CA GLN A 268 -2.34 -22.24 -8.11
C GLN A 268 -1.34 -23.35 -7.78
N ILE A 269 -0.28 -23.44 -8.58
CA ILE A 269 0.85 -24.33 -8.33
C ILE A 269 2.15 -23.57 -8.59
N THR A 270 3.01 -23.53 -7.59
CA THR A 270 4.31 -22.86 -7.71
C THR A 270 5.35 -23.80 -8.31
N THR A 271 6.48 -23.24 -8.75
CA THR A 271 7.59 -24.02 -9.33
C THR A 271 8.30 -24.92 -8.31
N ASP A 272 8.27 -24.56 -7.03
CA ASP A 272 8.71 -25.37 -5.90
C ASP A 272 7.67 -26.40 -5.44
N GLY A 273 6.50 -26.46 -6.09
CA GLY A 273 5.51 -27.52 -5.88
C GLY A 273 4.50 -27.24 -4.78
N ARG A 274 4.29 -26.00 -4.36
CA ARG A 274 3.20 -25.63 -3.45
C ARG A 274 1.90 -25.52 -4.24
N PHE A 275 0.90 -26.31 -3.84
CA PHE A 275 -0.42 -26.34 -4.45
C PHE A 275 -1.46 -25.75 -3.50
N VAL A 276 -2.28 -24.82 -3.99
CA VAL A 276 -3.40 -24.23 -3.25
C VAL A 276 -4.63 -24.15 -4.14
N ALA A 277 -5.78 -24.58 -3.64
CA ALA A 277 -7.04 -24.56 -4.37
C ALA A 277 -7.93 -23.40 -3.90
N GLU A 278 -8.54 -22.69 -4.86
CA GLU A 278 -9.52 -21.63 -4.61
C GLU A 278 -10.93 -22.19 -4.51
N THR A 279 -11.24 -23.28 -5.23
CA THR A 279 -12.57 -23.90 -5.23
C THR A 279 -12.53 -25.33 -4.70
N ALA A 280 -13.61 -25.73 -4.02
CA ALA A 280 -13.80 -27.10 -3.57
C ALA A 280 -14.06 -28.04 -4.77
N GLY A 281 -13.53 -29.25 -4.69
CA GLY A 281 -13.62 -30.22 -5.77
C GLY A 281 -12.58 -31.33 -5.70
N MET A 282 -12.61 -32.19 -6.72
CA MET A 282 -11.61 -33.22 -6.93
C MET A 282 -10.53 -32.73 -7.89
N TYR A 283 -9.29 -32.71 -7.41
CA TYR A 283 -8.10 -32.32 -8.17
C TYR A 283 -7.22 -33.53 -8.42
N THR A 284 -6.53 -33.53 -9.56
CA THR A 284 -5.43 -34.44 -9.87
C THR A 284 -4.19 -33.59 -10.08
N VAL A 285 -3.26 -33.65 -9.12
CA VAL A 285 -1.95 -33.00 -9.21
C VAL A 285 -0.95 -33.97 -9.82
N SER A 286 -0.07 -33.45 -10.66
CA SER A 286 0.90 -34.25 -11.41
C SER A 286 2.28 -33.62 -11.36
N ALA A 287 3.31 -34.47 -11.30
CA ALA A 287 4.70 -34.11 -11.56
C ALA A 287 5.17 -34.82 -12.82
N SER A 288 5.91 -34.10 -13.66
CA SER A 288 6.44 -34.65 -14.90
C SER A 288 7.90 -34.26 -15.14
N SER A 289 8.68 -35.22 -15.66
CA SER A 289 10.06 -35.01 -16.10
C SER A 289 10.44 -36.09 -17.12
N ASN A 290 11.15 -35.73 -18.18
CA ASN A 290 11.56 -36.63 -19.26
C ASN A 290 10.41 -37.48 -19.88
N GLY A 291 9.21 -36.91 -20.00
CA GLY A 291 8.02 -37.65 -20.48
C GLY A 291 7.42 -38.63 -19.47
N LEU A 292 8.08 -38.89 -18.33
CA LEU A 292 7.47 -39.58 -17.21
C LEU A 292 6.51 -38.64 -16.50
N THR A 293 5.34 -39.15 -16.15
CA THR A 293 4.36 -38.45 -15.33
C THR A 293 3.96 -39.33 -14.15
N ARG A 294 3.81 -38.72 -12.98
CA ARG A 294 3.18 -39.30 -11.80
C ARG A 294 2.13 -38.35 -11.30
N SER A 295 0.99 -38.88 -10.90
CA SER A 295 -0.14 -38.09 -10.44
C SER A 295 -0.78 -38.69 -9.21
N GLN A 296 -1.43 -37.84 -8.42
CA GLN A 296 -2.23 -38.22 -7.27
C GLN A 296 -3.45 -37.30 -7.20
N SER A 297 -4.54 -37.82 -6.65
CA SER A 297 -5.77 -37.05 -6.45
C SER A 297 -5.79 -36.41 -5.07
N ILE A 298 -6.32 -35.19 -5.01
CA ILE A 298 -6.57 -34.43 -3.79
C ILE A 298 -8.07 -34.06 -3.78
N GLU A 299 -8.75 -34.38 -2.70
CA GLU A 299 -10.08 -33.87 -2.39
C GLU A 299 -9.91 -32.50 -1.71
N VAL A 300 -10.55 -31.48 -2.24
CA VAL A 300 -10.57 -30.13 -1.66
C VAL A 300 -11.97 -29.86 -1.16
N VAL A 301 -12.13 -29.66 0.14
CA VAL A 301 -13.40 -29.26 0.75
C VAL A 301 -13.41 -27.75 1.03
N PRO A 302 -14.58 -27.11 1.20
CA PRO A 302 -14.63 -25.72 1.64
C PRO A 302 -13.90 -25.49 2.97
N ARG A 303 -13.37 -24.28 3.18
CA ARG A 303 -12.69 -23.90 4.42
C ARG A 303 -13.64 -23.66 5.60
N ASP A 304 -14.86 -23.20 5.28
CA ASP A 304 -15.98 -22.99 6.21
C ASP A 304 -15.57 -22.32 7.52
N VAL A 305 -15.01 -21.10 7.42
CA VAL A 305 -14.60 -20.25 8.55
C VAL A 305 -15.63 -19.19 8.92
N GLY A 306 -16.83 -19.25 8.31
CA GLY A 306 -17.89 -18.27 8.50
C GLY A 306 -18.32 -18.17 9.96
N MET A 307 -18.52 -16.95 10.42
CA MET A 307 -19.05 -16.60 11.72
C MET A 307 -20.08 -15.48 11.56
N ASP A 308 -21.05 -15.43 12.47
CA ASP A 308 -21.99 -14.32 12.53
C ASP A 308 -21.32 -13.08 13.14
N VAL A 309 -21.77 -11.90 12.73
CA VAL A 309 -21.36 -10.62 13.31
C VAL A 309 -22.55 -9.98 13.99
N GLU A 310 -22.51 -9.91 15.32
CA GLU A 310 -23.51 -9.19 16.10
C GLU A 310 -23.14 -7.70 16.20
N LEU A 311 -24.09 -6.81 15.87
CA LEU A 311 -23.97 -5.39 16.21
C LEU A 311 -24.32 -5.19 17.69
N ILE A 312 -23.33 -4.85 18.49
CA ILE A 312 -23.51 -4.54 19.91
C ILE A 312 -24.03 -3.11 20.09
N GLY A 313 -23.47 -2.16 19.34
CA GLY A 313 -23.92 -0.78 19.39
C GLY A 313 -23.22 0.15 18.41
N PHE A 314 -23.73 1.38 18.32
CA PHE A 314 -23.18 2.42 17.44
C PHE A 314 -23.29 3.81 18.09
N GLY A 315 -22.29 4.64 17.84
CA GLY A 315 -22.22 6.05 18.17
C GLY A 315 -22.35 6.89 16.90
N LEU A 316 -23.58 7.30 16.57
CA LEU A 316 -23.88 8.02 15.32
C LEU A 316 -23.24 9.41 15.29
N VAL A 317 -22.50 9.69 14.21
CA VAL A 317 -22.03 11.04 13.85
C VAL A 317 -22.60 11.40 12.47
N SER A 318 -23.53 12.36 12.44
CA SER A 318 -24.30 12.71 11.23
C SER A 318 -23.97 14.09 10.64
N ASN A 319 -23.35 14.96 11.44
CA ASN A 319 -23.02 16.34 11.09
C ASN A 319 -21.67 16.45 10.34
N VAL A 320 -20.72 15.57 10.67
CA VAL A 320 -19.36 15.54 10.10
C VAL A 320 -18.99 14.14 9.64
N LYS A 321 -17.85 14.01 8.95
CA LYS A 321 -17.27 12.70 8.64
C LYS A 321 -16.25 12.35 9.72
N THR A 322 -16.28 11.13 10.24
CA THR A 322 -15.24 10.65 11.15
C THR A 322 -14.02 10.16 10.38
N SER A 323 -12.90 9.98 11.07
CA SER A 323 -11.66 9.40 10.54
C SER A 323 -11.18 8.30 11.49
N ASP A 324 -9.87 8.18 11.70
CA ASP A 324 -9.22 7.20 12.55
C ASP A 324 -9.81 7.11 13.97
N LEU A 325 -9.58 5.96 14.60
CA LEU A 325 -10.02 5.66 15.96
C LEU A 325 -8.90 5.11 16.84
N TRP A 326 -9.09 5.25 18.15
CA TRP A 326 -8.29 4.53 19.15
C TRP A 326 -9.13 4.20 20.39
N ILE A 327 -9.01 2.99 20.94
CA ILE A 327 -9.69 2.52 22.16
C ILE A 327 -8.65 2.20 23.25
N TRP A 328 -8.92 2.59 24.50
CA TRP A 328 -8.04 2.36 25.64
C TRP A 328 -8.80 2.25 26.97
N PRO A 329 -8.24 1.56 27.98
CA PRO A 329 -8.82 1.50 29.31
C PRO A 329 -8.60 2.79 30.12
N GLY A 330 -9.56 3.10 30.98
CA GLY A 330 -9.45 4.18 31.95
C GLY A 330 -8.41 3.93 33.04
N ILE A 331 -7.74 4.99 33.47
CA ILE A 331 -6.72 4.98 34.52
C ILE A 331 -7.15 5.79 35.75
N GLY A 332 -6.44 5.62 36.87
CA GLY A 332 -6.67 6.40 38.08
C GLY A 332 -8.11 6.32 38.58
N LYS A 333 -8.80 7.47 38.66
CA LYS A 333 -10.21 7.57 39.07
C LYS A 333 -11.20 6.90 38.10
N HIS A 334 -10.77 6.62 36.87
CA HIS A 334 -11.58 5.99 35.82
C HIS A 334 -11.25 4.52 35.60
N LYS A 335 -10.48 3.89 36.50
CA LYS A 335 -10.18 2.46 36.41
C LYS A 335 -11.47 1.63 36.34
N GLY A 336 -11.58 0.76 35.35
CA GLY A 336 -12.77 -0.05 35.09
C GLY A 336 -13.76 0.54 34.07
N LYS A 337 -13.48 1.74 33.55
CA LYS A 337 -14.15 2.30 32.36
C LYS A 337 -13.30 2.11 31.12
N ASP A 338 -13.93 2.22 29.97
CA ASP A 338 -13.28 2.14 28.66
C ASP A 338 -13.64 3.36 27.81
N PHE A 339 -12.66 3.85 27.06
CA PHE A 339 -12.78 5.07 26.28
C PHE A 339 -12.36 4.85 24.84
N ALA A 340 -12.93 5.65 23.95
CA ALA A 340 -12.49 5.73 22.56
C ALA A 340 -12.31 7.18 22.13
N VAL A 341 -11.57 7.40 21.04
CA VAL A 341 -11.43 8.68 20.37
C VAL A 341 -11.60 8.48 18.88
N THR A 342 -12.27 9.40 18.20
CA THR A 342 -12.37 9.44 16.74
C THR A 342 -12.02 10.83 16.23
N GLY A 343 -11.20 10.91 15.18
CA GLY A 343 -10.96 12.17 14.47
C GLY A 343 -12.11 12.58 13.53
N THR A 344 -11.96 13.73 12.88
CA THR A 344 -12.91 14.23 11.87
C THR A 344 -12.24 14.58 10.55
N TRP A 345 -12.88 14.22 9.43
CA TRP A 345 -12.34 14.41 8.09
C TRP A 345 -13.08 15.47 7.29
N GLY A 346 -12.32 16.38 6.67
CA GLY A 346 -12.84 17.45 5.82
C GLY A 346 -13.90 18.34 6.48
N SER A 347 -13.80 18.57 7.79
CA SER A 347 -14.76 19.30 8.62
C SER A 347 -14.08 20.30 9.58
N ASN A 348 -14.39 20.27 10.89
CA ASN A 348 -14.16 21.36 11.85
C ASN A 348 -12.87 21.22 12.68
N GLY A 349 -12.01 20.23 12.39
CA GLY A 349 -10.81 20.02 13.18
C GLY A 349 -11.11 19.50 14.59
N GLU A 350 -12.08 18.59 14.71
CA GLU A 350 -12.54 18.05 15.99
C GLU A 350 -12.02 16.61 16.19
N ALA A 351 -11.81 16.23 17.45
CA ALA A 351 -11.72 14.85 17.90
C ALA A 351 -12.80 14.61 18.98
N TYR A 352 -13.61 13.58 18.80
CA TYR A 352 -14.65 13.18 19.75
C TYR A 352 -14.11 12.12 20.68
N PHE A 353 -14.23 12.35 21.99
CA PHE A 353 -13.90 11.38 23.03
C PHE A 353 -15.18 10.70 23.49
N TRP A 354 -15.14 9.39 23.63
CA TRP A 354 -16.29 8.53 23.87
C TRP A 354 -16.10 7.75 25.16
N ASP A 355 -17.18 7.62 25.94
CA ASP A 355 -17.33 6.54 26.93
C ASP A 355 -17.92 5.33 26.21
N VAL A 356 -17.16 4.24 26.17
CA VAL A 356 -17.52 2.97 25.54
C VAL A 356 -17.56 1.82 26.54
N THR A 357 -17.63 2.14 27.84
CA THR A 357 -17.74 1.15 28.93
C THR A 357 -18.96 0.24 28.75
N ASP A 358 -20.04 0.81 28.23
CA ASP A 358 -21.21 0.08 27.73
C ASP A 358 -21.28 0.28 26.20
N PRO A 359 -20.76 -0.68 25.40
CA PRO A 359 -20.70 -0.53 23.95
C PRO A 359 -22.07 -0.44 23.26
N ALA A 360 -23.15 -0.91 23.92
CA ALA A 360 -24.51 -0.74 23.42
C ALA A 360 -25.01 0.70 23.57
N ASN A 361 -24.41 1.48 24.48
CA ASN A 361 -24.81 2.85 24.82
C ASN A 361 -23.61 3.82 24.81
N MET A 362 -22.84 3.82 23.73
CA MET A 362 -21.69 4.71 23.53
C MET A 362 -22.09 6.19 23.55
N LYS A 363 -21.30 7.04 24.21
CA LYS A 363 -21.60 8.48 24.34
C LYS A 363 -20.35 9.32 24.12
N ILE A 364 -20.49 10.39 23.34
CA ILE A 364 -19.49 11.46 23.31
C ILE A 364 -19.49 12.15 24.68
N ILE A 365 -18.34 12.16 25.34
CA ILE A 365 -18.14 12.74 26.67
C ILE A 365 -17.33 14.03 26.63
N ASP A 366 -16.52 14.23 25.60
CA ASP A 366 -15.76 15.45 25.38
C ASP A 366 -15.46 15.65 23.89
N THR A 367 -15.19 16.89 23.50
CA THR A 367 -14.79 17.26 22.13
C THR A 367 -13.60 18.21 22.20
N VAL A 368 -12.48 17.83 21.60
CA VAL A 368 -11.34 18.73 21.43
C VAL A 368 -11.38 19.32 20.03
N THR A 369 -11.41 20.66 19.95
CA THR A 369 -11.41 21.40 18.68
C THR A 369 -10.09 22.15 18.50
N VAL A 370 -9.51 22.05 17.30
CA VAL A 370 -8.29 22.78 16.90
C VAL A 370 -8.53 23.49 15.57
N ASP A 371 -7.72 24.52 15.26
CA ASP A 371 -7.72 25.12 13.92
C ASP A 371 -7.16 24.11 12.90
N ALA A 372 -8.05 23.32 12.32
CA ALA A 372 -7.78 22.38 11.25
C ALA A 372 -9.07 22.12 10.47
N ARG A 373 -8.94 21.59 9.25
CA ARG A 373 -10.06 21.01 8.49
C ARG A 373 -10.12 19.51 8.63
N THR A 374 -9.03 18.87 8.98
CA THR A 374 -8.98 17.41 9.11
C THR A 374 -8.08 17.06 10.26
N VAL A 375 -8.62 16.23 11.15
CA VAL A 375 -7.89 15.45 12.14
C VAL A 375 -7.89 14.04 11.57
N ASN A 376 -6.83 13.69 10.85
CA ASN A 376 -6.83 12.46 10.07
C ASN A 376 -6.56 11.24 10.94
N ASP A 377 -5.74 11.42 11.99
CA ASP A 377 -5.21 10.34 12.80
C ASP A 377 -5.20 10.77 14.28
N VAL A 378 -5.55 9.82 15.16
CA VAL A 378 -5.57 9.99 16.62
C VAL A 378 -4.93 8.78 17.27
N LYS A 379 -4.08 8.98 18.27
CA LYS A 379 -3.48 7.87 19.04
C LYS A 379 -3.37 8.23 20.51
N ILE A 380 -3.42 7.19 21.35
CA ILE A 380 -3.26 7.32 22.80
C ILE A 380 -2.05 6.48 23.23
N SER A 381 -1.23 7.03 24.13
CA SER A 381 -0.09 6.33 24.72
C SER A 381 -0.53 5.06 25.45
N ALA A 382 0.34 4.06 25.51
CA ALA A 382 0.03 2.78 26.14
C ALA A 382 -0.36 2.89 27.63
N ASP A 383 0.11 3.94 28.32
CA ASP A 383 -0.23 4.23 29.71
C ASP A 383 -1.53 5.03 29.90
N GLY A 384 -2.20 5.40 28.80
CA GLY A 384 -3.49 6.10 28.81
C GLY A 384 -3.43 7.56 29.29
N ARG A 385 -2.26 8.21 29.25
CA ARG A 385 -2.06 9.58 29.75
C ARG A 385 -1.94 10.65 28.68
N VAL A 386 -1.32 10.30 27.55
CA VAL A 386 -1.01 11.25 26.48
C VAL A 386 -1.77 10.85 25.21
N GLY A 387 -2.42 11.83 24.60
CA GLY A 387 -3.01 11.68 23.27
C GLY A 387 -2.28 12.53 22.23
N VAL A 388 -2.36 12.11 20.97
CA VAL A 388 -1.97 12.95 19.82
C VAL A 388 -3.14 13.02 18.86
N MET A 389 -3.37 14.20 18.30
CA MET A 389 -4.29 14.39 17.18
C MET A 389 -3.61 15.22 16.10
N THR A 390 -3.68 14.75 14.86
CA THR A 390 -3.05 15.42 13.72
C THR A 390 -3.85 16.63 13.26
N ARG A 391 -3.19 17.58 12.59
CA ARG A 391 -3.85 18.77 12.03
C ARG A 391 -3.50 18.94 10.56
N GLU A 392 -4.53 19.01 9.73
CA GLU A 392 -4.42 19.33 8.32
C GLU A 392 -5.40 20.43 7.90
N GLY A 393 -4.90 21.38 7.11
CA GLY A 393 -5.70 22.44 6.53
C GLY A 393 -6.06 23.60 7.47
N ALA A 394 -5.28 23.85 8.53
CA ALA A 394 -5.36 24.99 9.43
C ALA A 394 -5.44 26.33 8.69
N SER A 395 -6.22 27.28 9.22
CA SER A 395 -6.43 28.59 8.61
C SER A 395 -5.17 29.46 8.60
N ASP A 396 -4.36 29.35 9.65
CA ASP A 396 -3.09 30.06 9.83
C ASP A 396 -1.86 29.28 9.31
N ARG A 397 -2.10 28.11 8.69
CA ARG A 397 -1.09 27.16 8.20
C ARG A 397 -0.22 26.50 9.28
N LYS A 398 -0.57 26.65 10.57
CA LYS A 398 0.04 25.89 11.67
C LYS A 398 -0.62 24.53 11.80
N ASN A 399 -0.35 23.67 10.81
CA ASN A 399 -0.82 22.30 10.75
C ASN A 399 -0.13 21.43 11.83
N GLY A 400 0.90 20.63 11.55
CA GLY A 400 1.54 19.83 12.61
C GLY A 400 0.54 18.95 13.38
N PHE A 401 0.70 18.85 14.70
CA PHE A 401 -0.20 18.10 15.59
C PHE A 401 -0.34 18.79 16.95
N VAL A 402 -1.27 18.33 17.78
CA VAL A 402 -1.35 18.72 19.19
C VAL A 402 -1.22 17.50 20.09
N ILE A 403 -0.62 17.73 21.26
CA ILE A 403 -0.43 16.76 22.33
C ILE A 403 -1.49 17.04 23.40
N LEU A 404 -2.18 15.99 23.82
CA LEU A 404 -3.31 16.03 24.73
C LEU A 404 -2.93 15.37 26.06
N ASP A 405 -3.39 15.94 27.17
CA ASP A 405 -3.52 15.19 28.43
C ASP A 405 -4.90 14.53 28.45
N VAL A 406 -4.91 13.20 28.41
CA VAL A 406 -6.11 12.36 28.38
C VAL A 406 -6.27 11.55 29.67
N SER A 407 -5.54 11.93 30.73
CA SER A 407 -5.67 11.28 32.04
C SER A 407 -7.09 11.38 32.63
N ASP A 408 -7.87 12.39 32.17
CA ASP A 408 -9.30 12.53 32.42
C ASP A 408 -10.06 12.68 31.07
N PRO A 409 -10.56 11.59 30.47
CA PRO A 409 -11.22 11.63 29.17
C PRO A 409 -12.53 12.43 29.10
N TYR A 410 -13.07 12.85 30.25
CA TYR A 410 -14.23 13.76 30.33
C TYR A 410 -13.84 15.24 30.31
N ASN A 411 -12.54 15.55 30.38
CA ASN A 411 -12.01 16.91 30.40
C ASN A 411 -10.58 16.91 29.84
N VAL A 412 -10.47 16.63 28.54
CA VAL A 412 -9.21 16.56 27.82
C VAL A 412 -8.64 17.95 27.62
N THR A 413 -7.33 18.10 27.86
CA THR A 413 -6.66 19.40 27.69
C THR A 413 -5.51 19.33 26.70
N ILE A 414 -5.28 20.40 25.95
CA ILE A 414 -4.13 20.52 25.05
C ILE A 414 -2.90 20.86 25.90
N SER A 415 -1.95 19.92 25.97
CA SER A 415 -0.66 20.11 26.66
C SER A 415 0.30 20.97 25.84
N ALA A 416 0.36 20.72 24.53
CA ALA A 416 1.22 21.47 23.61
C ALA A 416 0.71 21.38 22.16
N ALA A 417 1.15 22.32 21.32
CA ALA A 417 1.02 22.25 19.88
C ALA A 417 2.42 22.18 19.26
N TYR A 418 2.64 21.24 18.34
CA TYR A 418 3.91 21.10 17.63
C TYR A 418 3.68 21.34 16.13
N ASN A 419 4.39 22.30 15.54
CA ASN A 419 4.21 22.73 14.15
C ASN A 419 5.52 23.14 13.45
N ASP A 420 6.66 22.94 14.10
CA ASP A 420 7.96 23.31 13.55
C ASP A 420 8.28 22.47 12.30
N ASP A 421 8.52 23.12 11.16
CA ASP A 421 8.71 22.52 9.84
C ASP A 421 7.52 21.63 9.36
N MET A 422 6.30 21.83 9.86
CA MET A 422 5.13 20.97 9.55
C MET A 422 3.98 21.70 8.83
N THR A 423 4.31 22.73 8.04
CA THR A 423 3.31 23.58 7.36
C THR A 423 2.44 22.81 6.36
N GLY A 424 2.89 21.66 5.87
CA GLY A 424 2.17 20.84 4.90
C GLY A 424 1.00 20.02 5.46
N GLY A 425 0.95 19.80 6.78
CA GLY A 425 0.06 18.79 7.37
C GLY A 425 0.85 17.64 7.99
N VAL A 426 0.31 17.07 9.06
CA VAL A 426 0.68 15.72 9.52
C VAL A 426 -0.51 14.82 9.21
N HIS A 427 -0.28 13.77 8.43
CA HIS A 427 -1.35 12.87 8.00
C HIS A 427 -1.56 11.72 8.98
N ASN A 428 -0.45 11.16 9.46
CA ASN A 428 -0.39 10.05 10.39
C ASN A 428 0.58 10.39 11.52
N ALA A 429 0.26 9.97 12.74
CA ALA A 429 1.15 10.08 13.89
C ALA A 429 1.02 8.82 14.75
N PHE A 430 2.15 8.30 15.23
CA PHE A 430 2.16 7.17 16.16
C PHE A 430 2.86 7.54 17.47
N ILE A 431 2.32 7.09 18.61
CA ILE A 431 2.96 7.24 19.93
C ILE A 431 3.61 5.91 20.29
N TYR A 432 4.93 5.90 20.45
CA TYR A 432 5.66 4.74 20.95
C TYR A 432 6.66 5.18 22.02
N GLU A 433 6.55 4.57 23.20
CA GLU A 433 7.21 5.04 24.42
C GLU A 433 6.97 6.55 24.61
N ASN A 434 8.02 7.33 24.88
CA ASN A 434 7.94 8.79 25.04
C ASN A 434 8.27 9.55 23.74
N HIS A 435 7.87 9.01 22.58
CA HIS A 435 8.08 9.66 21.30
C HIS A 435 6.82 9.66 20.42
N ILE A 436 6.63 10.76 19.69
CA ILE A 436 5.66 10.88 18.60
C ILE A 436 6.41 10.81 17.27
N TYR A 437 5.94 9.93 16.38
CA TYR A 437 6.45 9.76 15.03
C TYR A 437 5.43 10.34 14.07
N ALA A 438 5.70 11.54 13.55
CA ALA A 438 4.73 12.32 12.80
C ALA A 438 5.09 12.39 11.31
N VAL A 439 4.26 11.81 10.45
CA VAL A 439 4.46 11.85 8.99
C VAL A 439 4.18 13.26 8.47
N ASN A 440 5.25 13.97 8.16
CA ASN A 440 5.23 15.38 7.79
C ASN A 440 5.15 15.56 6.28
N ASN A 441 4.03 16.14 5.81
CA ASN A 441 3.77 16.49 4.42
C ASN A 441 3.99 15.31 3.44
N GLY A 442 3.83 14.09 3.94
CA GLY A 442 4.09 12.85 3.24
C GLY A 442 5.50 12.70 2.67
N ARG A 443 6.52 13.35 3.27
CA ARG A 443 7.92 13.30 2.80
C ARG A 443 8.81 12.50 3.74
N LYS A 444 8.70 12.79 5.02
CA LYS A 444 9.53 12.27 6.11
C LYS A 444 8.63 12.00 7.30
N TYR A 445 9.10 11.26 8.28
CA TYR A 445 8.54 11.35 9.62
C TYR A 445 9.54 11.99 10.58
N ASP A 446 9.06 12.98 11.32
CA ASP A 446 9.81 13.64 12.38
C ASP A 446 9.56 12.89 13.70
N ILE A 447 10.62 12.67 14.47
CA ILE A 447 10.59 11.92 15.72
C ILE A 447 10.72 12.93 16.87
N ILE A 448 9.66 13.06 17.65
CA ILE A 448 9.49 14.12 18.64
C ILE A 448 9.48 13.50 20.04
N ASN A 449 10.41 13.89 20.90
CA ASN A 449 10.41 13.48 22.29
C ASN A 449 9.29 14.19 23.06
N ILE A 450 8.62 13.42 23.92
CA ILE A 450 7.52 13.86 24.77
C ILE A 450 7.70 13.42 26.23
N ASP A 451 8.95 13.30 26.71
CA ASP A 451 9.23 13.03 28.14
C ASP A 451 8.56 14.09 29.04
N ASP A 452 8.53 15.35 28.58
CA ASP A 452 7.61 16.39 29.05
C ASP A 452 6.62 16.72 27.91
N PRO A 453 5.37 16.21 27.95
CA PRO A 453 4.36 16.45 26.92
C PRO A 453 4.03 17.94 26.69
N LYS A 454 4.39 18.82 27.64
CA LYS A 454 4.19 20.28 27.54
C LYS A 454 5.34 20.97 26.83
N LYS A 455 6.49 20.31 26.66
CA LYS A 455 7.70 20.85 26.03
C LYS A 455 8.29 19.85 25.00
N PRO A 456 7.51 19.46 23.99
CA PRO A 456 7.99 18.54 22.96
C PRO A 456 9.14 19.15 22.14
N PHE A 457 10.08 18.30 21.72
CA PHE A 457 11.16 18.72 20.82
C PHE A 457 11.58 17.59 19.88
N ARG A 458 12.02 17.94 18.67
CA ARG A 458 12.50 16.97 17.67
C ARG A 458 13.85 16.38 18.09
N VAL A 459 13.95 15.05 18.07
CA VAL A 459 15.19 14.30 18.31
C VAL A 459 15.76 13.66 17.05
N GLY A 460 14.92 13.36 16.06
CA GLY A 460 15.36 12.71 14.83
C GLY A 460 14.39 12.91 13.67
N VAL A 461 14.84 12.48 12.48
CA VAL A 461 14.10 12.52 11.23
C VAL A 461 14.47 11.30 10.41
N TYR A 462 13.47 10.66 9.79
CA TYR A 462 13.69 9.67 8.75
C TYR A 462 13.06 10.11 7.43
N GLU A 463 13.82 10.01 6.35
CA GLU A 463 13.39 10.32 4.98
C GLU A 463 14.01 9.29 4.03
N LEU A 464 13.27 8.89 3.00
CA LEU A 464 13.78 7.97 1.98
C LEU A 464 14.72 8.68 0.99
N ASP A 465 15.71 7.96 0.46
CA ASP A 465 16.63 8.53 -0.52
C ASP A 465 16.05 8.59 -1.94
N SER A 466 14.99 7.82 -2.21
CA SER A 466 14.39 7.67 -3.52
C SER A 466 13.83 9.00 -4.05
N PRO A 467 14.01 9.31 -5.35
CA PRO A 467 13.55 10.57 -5.92
C PRO A 467 12.03 10.74 -5.81
N GLY A 468 11.59 11.85 -5.21
CA GLY A 468 10.17 12.17 -5.12
C GLY A 468 9.34 11.14 -4.33
N HIS A 469 9.99 10.42 -3.41
CA HIS A 469 9.33 9.54 -2.46
C HIS A 469 8.21 10.24 -1.71
N SER A 470 7.32 9.41 -1.18
CA SER A 470 6.29 9.85 -0.29
C SER A 470 6.04 8.79 0.77
N ILE A 471 6.06 9.19 2.04
CA ILE A 471 5.68 8.34 3.17
C ILE A 471 4.22 8.65 3.48
N HIS A 472 3.39 7.64 3.71
CA HIS A 472 1.98 7.81 4.03
C HIS A 472 1.73 7.66 5.53
N ASP A 473 1.97 6.44 6.05
CA ASP A 473 1.73 6.09 7.44
C ASP A 473 2.98 5.46 8.06
N VAL A 474 3.02 5.46 9.39
CA VAL A 474 3.99 4.70 10.18
C VAL A 474 3.27 3.95 11.30
N TRP A 475 3.53 2.64 11.40
CA TRP A 475 3.17 1.79 12.52
C TRP A 475 4.42 1.41 13.29
N ILE A 476 4.35 1.27 14.61
CA ILE A 476 5.53 0.94 15.43
C ILE A 476 5.23 -0.23 16.34
N GLU A 477 6.13 -1.21 16.32
CA GLU A 477 6.12 -2.38 17.19
C GLU A 477 7.56 -2.74 17.56
N ASP A 478 7.81 -3.03 18.84
CA ASP A 478 9.12 -3.47 19.36
C ASP A 478 10.34 -2.61 18.98
N GLY A 479 10.13 -1.31 18.82
CA GLY A 479 11.19 -0.37 18.42
C GLY A 479 11.58 -0.45 16.94
N ILE A 480 10.71 -1.03 16.11
CA ILE A 480 10.80 -0.99 14.65
C ILE A 480 9.62 -0.16 14.12
N ALA A 481 9.93 0.84 13.29
CA ALA A 481 8.95 1.59 12.51
C ALA A 481 8.72 0.90 11.16
N TYR A 482 7.47 0.57 10.87
CA TYR A 482 6.98 0.01 9.63
C TYR A 482 6.22 1.10 8.88
N SER A 483 6.84 1.69 7.86
CA SER A 483 6.20 2.74 7.07
C SER A 483 5.65 2.21 5.75
N SER A 484 4.55 2.80 5.31
CA SER A 484 3.97 2.65 3.98
C SER A 484 4.38 3.83 3.10
N ASN A 485 4.87 3.55 1.89
CA ASN A 485 5.62 4.54 1.11
C ASN A 485 5.19 4.59 -0.37
N TRP A 486 3.91 4.34 -0.65
CA TRP A 486 3.38 4.30 -2.02
C TRP A 486 4.25 3.39 -2.91
N ALA A 487 4.86 3.95 -3.96
CA ALA A 487 5.70 3.21 -4.90
C ALA A 487 7.10 2.81 -4.39
N ASP A 488 7.48 3.22 -3.18
CA ASP A 488 8.62 2.64 -2.47
C ASP A 488 8.20 1.45 -1.59
N GLY A 489 6.89 1.17 -1.50
CA GLY A 489 6.33 0.02 -0.78
C GLY A 489 6.50 0.11 0.73
N VAL A 490 6.74 -1.02 1.39
CA VAL A 490 6.95 -1.07 2.84
C VAL A 490 8.42 -0.92 3.18
N VAL A 491 8.72 -0.17 4.25
CA VAL A 491 10.07 0.00 4.76
C VAL A 491 10.07 -0.21 6.27
N ALA A 492 10.95 -1.09 6.75
CA ALA A 492 11.17 -1.33 8.17
C ALA A 492 12.43 -0.59 8.64
N VAL A 493 12.33 0.11 9.76
CA VAL A 493 13.38 1.01 10.28
C VAL A 493 13.56 0.77 11.78
N ASP A 494 14.79 0.45 12.19
CA ASP A 494 15.20 0.39 13.59
C ASP A 494 15.22 1.80 14.18
N ILE A 495 14.38 2.03 15.18
CA ILE A 495 14.24 3.28 15.92
C ILE A 495 14.60 3.11 17.40
N GLY A 496 15.30 2.04 17.76
CA GLY A 496 15.62 1.69 19.14
C GLY A 496 15.20 0.28 19.54
N ALA A 497 15.00 -0.62 18.57
CA ALA A 497 14.66 -2.00 18.82
C ALA A 497 15.79 -2.71 19.59
N LYS A 498 15.42 -3.50 20.59
CA LYS A 498 16.40 -4.32 21.32
C LYS A 498 16.79 -5.49 20.41
N LYS A 499 18.09 -5.74 20.27
CA LYS A 499 18.56 -6.87 19.46
C LYS A 499 18.20 -8.19 20.15
N HIS A 500 17.44 -9.04 19.45
CA HIS A 500 17.12 -10.40 19.91
C HIS A 500 18.04 -11.44 19.25
N LYS A 501 18.34 -12.53 19.96
CA LYS A 501 19.01 -13.70 19.36
C LYS A 501 17.95 -14.55 18.66
N GLU A 502 18.15 -14.82 17.36
CA GLU A 502 17.25 -15.63 16.51
C GLU A 502 16.91 -17.02 17.07
N ALA A 503 17.72 -17.55 17.99
CA ALA A 503 17.53 -18.86 18.58
C ALA A 503 16.39 -18.93 19.61
N ASP A 504 15.92 -17.80 20.14
CA ASP A 504 14.87 -17.79 21.17
C ASP A 504 13.47 -17.69 20.54
N ARG A 505 13.06 -18.75 19.84
CA ARG A 505 11.70 -18.94 19.30
C ARG A 505 10.64 -19.16 20.39
N SER A 506 11.06 -19.20 21.67
CA SER A 506 10.21 -19.53 22.82
C SER A 506 9.55 -18.30 23.45
N LYS A 507 10.00 -17.10 23.08
CA LYS A 507 9.32 -15.83 23.40
C LYS A 507 8.41 -15.49 22.23
N SER A 508 7.14 -15.30 22.54
CA SER A 508 6.08 -14.92 21.61
C SER A 508 6.58 -13.89 20.59
N GLN A 509 6.35 -14.18 19.31
CA GLN A 509 6.63 -13.36 18.12
C GLN A 509 8.07 -13.45 17.58
N PHE A 510 8.30 -14.45 16.71
CA PHE A 510 9.49 -14.50 15.85
C PHE A 510 9.43 -13.38 14.80
N ASN A 511 10.17 -12.30 15.04
CA ASN A 511 10.37 -11.22 14.08
C ASN A 511 11.85 -11.17 13.65
N PRO A 512 12.21 -11.63 12.44
CA PRO A 512 13.61 -11.70 11.98
C PRO A 512 14.28 -10.33 11.86
N LEU A 513 13.51 -9.24 11.78
CA LEU A 513 14.07 -7.89 11.76
C LEU A 513 14.73 -7.51 13.10
N LEU A 514 14.26 -8.06 14.23
CA LEU A 514 14.86 -7.83 15.55
C LEU A 514 16.28 -8.39 15.67
N ALA A 515 16.64 -9.39 14.85
CA ALA A 515 18.01 -9.90 14.79
C ALA A 515 18.98 -8.95 14.07
N LYS A 516 18.45 -8.14 13.14
CA LYS A 516 19.20 -7.10 12.41
C LYS A 516 19.24 -5.76 13.16
N ALA A 517 18.29 -5.54 14.07
CA ALA A 517 18.17 -4.33 14.87
C ALA A 517 19.22 -4.18 15.99
N GLY A 518 19.08 -3.11 16.79
CA GLY A 518 19.93 -2.76 17.92
C GLY A 518 20.99 -1.71 17.61
N GLN A 519 20.93 -1.08 16.43
CA GLN A 519 21.86 -0.02 16.02
C GLN A 519 21.14 1.33 15.85
N GLY A 520 19.82 1.30 15.65
CA GLY A 520 18.98 2.47 15.52
C GLY A 520 18.63 3.08 16.88
N SER A 521 18.10 4.30 16.82
CA SER A 521 17.54 5.04 17.95
C SER A 521 16.56 6.09 17.43
N PRO A 522 15.73 6.72 18.29
CA PRO A 522 14.86 7.82 17.87
C PRO A 522 15.65 8.98 17.25
N SER A 523 16.89 9.21 17.66
CA SER A 523 17.78 10.25 17.10
C SER A 523 18.58 9.82 15.88
N ASN A 524 18.68 8.51 15.61
CA ASN A 524 19.42 7.95 14.48
C ASN A 524 18.69 6.71 13.96
N PRO A 525 17.57 6.89 13.24
CA PRO A 525 16.80 5.78 12.67
C PRO A 525 17.60 5.07 11.56
N ILE A 526 17.61 3.72 11.56
CA ILE A 526 18.39 2.92 10.61
C ILE A 526 17.47 1.96 9.85
N LYS A 527 17.46 2.05 8.52
CA LYS A 527 16.70 1.13 7.66
C LYS A 527 17.18 -0.31 7.83
N LEU A 528 16.24 -1.24 8.05
CA LEU A 528 16.50 -2.67 8.21
C LEU A 528 16.21 -3.47 6.94
N ALA A 529 15.06 -3.24 6.31
CA ALA A 529 14.60 -3.96 5.13
C ALA A 529 13.54 -3.13 4.38
N GLU A 530 13.30 -3.47 3.12
CA GLU A 530 12.20 -2.90 2.34
C GLU A 530 11.69 -3.89 1.32
N MET A 531 10.45 -3.69 0.86
CA MET A 531 9.93 -4.32 -0.33
C MET A 531 9.11 -3.30 -1.11
N LYS A 532 9.50 -3.07 -2.37
CA LYS A 532 8.83 -2.09 -3.25
C LYS A 532 7.47 -2.62 -3.68
N ASP A 533 6.50 -1.71 -3.72
CA ASP A 533 5.17 -2.01 -4.24
C ASP A 533 5.12 -1.83 -5.78
N PRO A 534 4.79 -2.89 -6.53
CA PRO A 534 4.71 -2.84 -7.99
C PRO A 534 3.54 -1.97 -8.51
N THR A 535 2.47 -1.80 -7.73
CA THR A 535 1.29 -1.01 -8.13
C THR A 535 1.45 0.48 -7.78
N GLY A 536 2.27 0.78 -6.77
CA GLY A 536 2.57 2.11 -6.27
C GLY A 536 1.43 2.77 -5.51
N ARG A 537 0.62 1.97 -4.82
CA ARG A 537 -0.59 2.32 -4.08
C ARG A 537 -0.51 1.99 -2.60
N ASN A 538 0.61 1.44 -2.11
CA ASN A 538 0.78 1.11 -0.70
C ASN A 538 0.54 2.33 0.22
N HIS A 539 -0.48 2.19 1.06
CA HIS A 539 -1.05 3.18 1.96
C HIS A 539 -0.87 2.79 3.43
N ALA A 540 -1.02 1.51 3.77
CA ALA A 540 -0.87 1.00 5.13
C ALA A 540 0.21 -0.10 5.21
N ALA A 541 0.77 -0.30 6.40
CA ALA A 541 1.71 -1.37 6.71
C ALA A 541 1.50 -1.85 8.14
N PHE A 542 1.39 -3.16 8.35
CA PHE A 542 1.18 -3.77 9.67
C PHE A 542 2.07 -5.01 9.83
N PRO A 543 2.93 -5.11 10.86
CA PRO A 543 3.73 -6.31 11.10
C PRO A 543 2.86 -7.46 11.64
N TYR A 544 3.12 -8.68 11.17
CA TYR A 544 2.35 -9.85 11.58
C TYR A 544 3.26 -11.08 11.64
N THR A 545 3.29 -11.74 12.80
CA THR A 545 3.86 -13.08 12.91
C THR A 545 2.73 -14.08 12.93
N SER A 546 2.67 -14.97 11.94
CA SER A 546 1.66 -16.03 11.91
C SER A 546 1.84 -16.97 13.08
N GLU A 547 0.78 -17.18 13.87
CA GLU A 547 0.77 -18.10 15.00
C GLU A 547 0.81 -19.55 14.52
N SER A 548 0.17 -19.83 13.39
CA SER A 548 0.11 -21.17 12.79
C SER A 548 1.39 -21.61 12.06
N THR A 549 2.16 -20.69 11.47
CA THR A 549 3.38 -21.06 10.70
C THR A 549 4.68 -20.52 11.28
N GLY A 550 4.63 -19.47 12.10
CA GLY A 550 5.80 -18.72 12.56
C GLY A 550 6.47 -17.88 11.48
N GLN A 551 5.85 -17.74 10.30
CA GLN A 551 6.33 -16.82 9.27
C GLN A 551 6.07 -15.37 9.67
N PHE A 552 7.00 -14.49 9.31
CA PHE A 552 6.86 -13.06 9.57
C PHE A 552 6.47 -12.34 8.28
N TYR A 553 5.41 -11.56 8.36
CA TYR A 553 4.86 -10.76 7.28
C TYR A 553 4.88 -9.28 7.66
N ILE A 554 4.99 -8.42 6.65
CA ILE A 554 4.49 -7.05 6.72
C ILE A 554 3.29 -7.00 5.78
N VAL A 555 2.10 -6.83 6.32
CA VAL A 555 0.87 -6.75 5.54
C VAL A 555 0.69 -5.33 5.05
N GLY A 556 0.77 -5.13 3.74
CA GLY A 556 0.54 -3.84 3.08
C GLY A 556 -0.93 -3.66 2.72
N GLY A 557 -1.45 -2.44 2.72
CA GLY A 557 -2.77 -2.12 2.17
C GLY A 557 -2.65 -1.09 1.06
N ASP A 558 -3.40 -1.24 -0.03
CA ASP A 558 -3.49 -0.28 -1.12
C ASP A 558 -4.48 0.85 -0.82
N GLU A 559 -4.27 2.03 -1.40
CA GLU A 559 -5.30 3.05 -1.52
C GLU A 559 -5.35 3.63 -2.94
N ASN A 560 -6.50 3.50 -3.59
CA ASN A 560 -6.72 4.07 -4.92
C ASN A 560 -8.16 4.56 -5.09
N PHE A 561 -8.31 5.83 -5.49
CA PHE A 561 -9.59 6.44 -5.83
C PHE A 561 -9.68 6.73 -7.33
N PRO A 562 -9.94 5.72 -8.18
CA PRO A 562 -9.93 5.88 -9.63
C PRO A 562 -10.97 6.90 -10.14
N TRP A 563 -12.05 7.12 -9.38
CA TRP A 563 -13.08 8.13 -9.67
C TRP A 563 -12.99 9.37 -8.77
N GLY A 564 -11.89 9.51 -8.02
CA GLY A 564 -11.66 10.60 -7.07
C GLY A 564 -12.37 10.44 -5.73
N VAL A 565 -11.96 11.26 -4.76
CA VAL A 565 -12.51 11.27 -3.39
C VAL A 565 -13.83 12.06 -3.36
N MET A 566 -14.92 11.37 -3.69
CA MET A 566 -16.25 11.97 -3.83
C MET A 566 -16.85 12.47 -2.50
N ALA A 567 -16.33 11.98 -1.36
CA ALA A 567 -16.64 12.50 -0.04
C ALA A 567 -16.42 14.02 0.09
N THR A 568 -15.48 14.61 -0.66
CA THR A 568 -15.26 16.07 -0.73
C THR A 568 -16.45 16.84 -1.32
N LYS A 569 -17.33 16.16 -2.06
CA LYS A 569 -18.55 16.68 -2.67
C LYS A 569 -19.81 16.17 -1.97
N ASN A 570 -19.67 15.57 -0.78
CA ASN A 570 -20.74 14.89 -0.05
C ASN A 570 -21.47 13.84 -0.89
N LYS A 571 -20.72 13.06 -1.66
CA LYS A 571 -21.21 11.91 -2.43
C LYS A 571 -20.44 10.66 -2.02
N PRO A 572 -21.03 9.46 -2.12
CA PRO A 572 -20.32 8.21 -1.85
C PRO A 572 -19.05 8.09 -2.69
N SER A 573 -17.95 7.73 -2.06
CA SER A 573 -16.70 7.38 -2.73
C SER A 573 -16.72 5.89 -3.12
N ASN A 574 -15.88 5.51 -4.08
CA ASN A 574 -15.80 4.13 -4.58
C ASN A 574 -14.32 3.73 -4.83
N PRO A 575 -13.48 3.62 -3.78
CA PRO A 575 -12.07 3.25 -3.92
C PRO A 575 -11.83 1.79 -4.33
N ARG A 576 -10.59 1.47 -4.71
CA ARG A 576 -10.06 0.13 -5.02
C ARG A 576 -8.75 -0.09 -4.28
N GLY A 577 -8.40 -1.34 -4.04
CA GLY A 577 -7.16 -1.72 -3.36
C GLY A 577 -7.28 -3.08 -2.67
N ALA A 578 -6.15 -3.74 -2.50
CA ALA A 578 -6.01 -5.02 -1.84
C ALA A 578 -5.12 -4.93 -0.60
N TYR A 579 -5.17 -5.96 0.25
CA TYR A 579 -4.13 -6.22 1.23
C TYR A 579 -3.12 -7.21 0.67
N HIS A 580 -1.83 -6.92 0.85
CA HIS A 580 -0.70 -7.66 0.31
C HIS A 580 0.09 -8.31 1.44
N PHE A 581 0.29 -9.63 1.38
CA PHE A 581 1.02 -10.39 2.39
C PHE A 581 2.49 -10.54 1.98
N LEU A 582 3.31 -9.60 2.43
CA LEU A 582 4.73 -9.54 2.10
C LEU A 582 5.50 -10.36 3.13
N ASN A 583 6.05 -11.50 2.72
CA ASN A 583 6.81 -12.41 3.56
C ASN A 583 8.23 -11.86 3.78
N PHE A 584 8.51 -11.49 5.03
CA PHE A 584 9.80 -11.01 5.52
C PHE A 584 10.51 -12.03 6.41
N THR A 585 10.14 -13.31 6.33
CA THR A 585 10.84 -14.40 7.04
C THR A 585 12.33 -14.44 6.66
N ASP A 586 12.66 -14.13 5.41
CA ASP A 586 14.00 -13.73 4.96
C ASP A 586 14.00 -12.23 4.59
N PRO A 587 14.42 -11.33 5.50
CA PRO A 587 14.42 -9.89 5.23
C PRO A 587 15.36 -9.43 4.13
N GLU A 588 16.30 -10.26 3.68
CA GLU A 588 17.20 -9.93 2.56
C GLU A 588 16.52 -10.20 1.21
N ASN A 589 15.55 -11.12 1.17
CA ASN A 589 14.85 -11.53 -0.05
C ASN A 589 13.33 -11.64 0.20
N PRO A 590 12.64 -10.54 0.58
CA PRO A 590 11.22 -10.60 0.84
C PRO A 590 10.41 -10.91 -0.44
N THR A 591 9.32 -11.65 -0.29
CA THR A 591 8.41 -12.05 -1.38
C THR A 591 6.97 -11.65 -1.07
N GLU A 592 6.14 -11.53 -2.09
CA GLU A 592 4.69 -11.40 -1.91
C GLU A 592 4.09 -12.78 -2.11
N ASP A 593 3.55 -13.35 -1.04
CA ASP A 593 3.03 -14.72 -1.06
C ASP A 593 1.53 -14.74 -1.42
N ALA A 594 0.77 -13.77 -0.92
CA ALA A 594 -0.68 -13.73 -1.07
C ALA A 594 -1.23 -12.30 -1.15
N ILE A 595 -2.48 -12.22 -1.62
CA ILE A 595 -3.26 -10.99 -1.75
C ILE A 595 -4.71 -11.24 -1.32
N TYR A 596 -5.32 -10.28 -0.62
CA TYR A 596 -6.76 -10.21 -0.38
C TYR A 596 -7.32 -9.01 -1.13
N GLU A 597 -7.90 -9.25 -2.30
CA GLU A 597 -8.51 -8.21 -3.15
C GLU A 597 -10.03 -8.41 -3.21
N VAL A 598 -10.77 -7.47 -2.61
CA VAL A 598 -12.23 -7.39 -2.79
C VAL A 598 -12.49 -6.57 -4.07
N PRO A 599 -12.94 -7.18 -5.19
CA PRO A 599 -12.92 -6.52 -6.51
C PRO A 599 -13.75 -5.23 -6.60
N GLU A 600 -14.80 -5.12 -5.78
CA GLU A 600 -15.71 -4.00 -5.71
C GLU A 600 -15.34 -2.93 -4.66
N ALA A 601 -14.37 -3.21 -3.79
CA ALA A 601 -14.02 -2.38 -2.64
C ALA A 601 -12.55 -1.93 -2.64
N GLY A 602 -12.20 -1.00 -1.75
CA GLY A 602 -10.81 -0.61 -1.53
C GLY A 602 -10.40 -0.89 -0.09
N SER A 603 -9.22 -1.47 0.10
CA SER A 603 -8.55 -1.53 1.40
C SER A 603 -8.28 -0.14 1.98
N HIS A 604 -8.17 -0.08 3.30
CA HIS A 604 -7.68 1.06 4.07
C HIS A 604 -6.94 0.55 5.31
N ASN A 605 -7.06 1.21 6.47
CA ASN A 605 -6.41 0.79 7.71
C ASN A 605 -6.84 -0.62 8.11
N LEU A 606 -5.90 -1.31 8.75
CA LEU A 606 -6.04 -2.69 9.19
C LEU A 606 -5.53 -2.85 10.61
N TRP A 607 -5.98 -3.92 11.24
CA TRP A 607 -5.40 -4.44 12.46
C TRP A 607 -5.27 -5.95 12.34
N ILE A 608 -4.21 -6.52 12.87
CA ILE A 608 -4.04 -7.97 12.94
C ILE A 608 -3.87 -8.39 14.40
N TYR A 609 -4.62 -9.41 14.82
CA TYR A 609 -4.47 -10.03 16.13
C TYR A 609 -4.73 -11.54 16.01
N GLY A 610 -3.82 -12.34 16.56
CA GLY A 610 -3.71 -13.75 16.19
C GLY A 610 -3.59 -13.91 14.67
N ASP A 611 -4.23 -14.95 14.13
CA ASP A 611 -4.31 -15.19 12.69
C ASP A 611 -5.57 -14.57 12.05
N MET A 612 -6.02 -13.41 12.53
CA MET A 612 -7.15 -12.66 11.97
C MET A 612 -6.76 -11.27 11.49
N LEU A 613 -7.08 -10.97 10.23
CA LEU A 613 -7.03 -9.62 9.68
C LEU A 613 -8.38 -8.93 9.88
N LEU A 614 -8.37 -7.81 10.60
CA LEU A 614 -9.46 -6.86 10.68
C LEU A 614 -9.27 -5.77 9.62
N ALA A 615 -10.07 -5.84 8.57
CA ALA A 615 -9.94 -5.01 7.39
C ALA A 615 -10.99 -3.90 7.35
N GLY A 616 -10.53 -2.65 7.29
CA GLY A 616 -11.34 -1.52 6.86
C GLY A 616 -11.39 -1.48 5.33
N ASN A 617 -12.50 -1.91 4.73
CA ASN A 617 -12.66 -1.97 3.28
C ASN A 617 -13.48 -0.81 2.70
N TYR A 618 -13.42 0.40 3.27
CA TYR A 618 -14.18 1.56 2.78
C TYR A 618 -15.65 1.21 2.49
N GLN A 619 -16.09 1.31 1.24
CA GLN A 619 -17.47 1.01 0.81
C GLN A 619 -17.84 -0.48 0.89
N GLY A 620 -16.83 -1.34 0.99
CA GLY A 620 -16.95 -2.76 1.24
C GLY A 620 -17.18 -3.12 2.70
N GLY A 621 -17.23 -2.15 3.62
CA GLY A 621 -17.55 -2.37 5.03
C GLY A 621 -16.38 -2.87 5.87
N PHE A 622 -16.72 -3.38 7.04
CA PHE A 622 -15.80 -4.04 7.96
C PHE A 622 -15.74 -5.52 7.64
N ARG A 623 -14.53 -6.09 7.54
CA ARG A 623 -14.33 -7.51 7.21
C ARG A 623 -13.32 -8.15 8.15
N VAL A 624 -13.54 -9.44 8.44
CA VAL A 624 -12.63 -10.29 9.20
C VAL A 624 -12.18 -11.43 8.30
N VAL A 625 -10.87 -11.63 8.20
CA VAL A 625 -10.28 -12.60 7.26
C VAL A 625 -9.34 -13.56 8.02
N ASP A 626 -9.52 -14.85 7.79
CA ASP A 626 -8.64 -15.91 8.27
C ASP A 626 -7.31 -15.91 7.50
N ILE A 627 -6.25 -15.49 8.18
CA ILE A 627 -4.89 -15.44 7.67
C ILE A 627 -4.00 -16.53 8.31
N SER A 628 -4.62 -17.62 8.80
CA SER A 628 -3.93 -18.80 9.31
C SER A 628 -3.46 -19.75 8.21
N GLY A 629 -2.46 -20.55 8.57
CA GLY A 629 -1.75 -21.46 7.68
C GLY A 629 -0.76 -20.73 6.78
N GLU A 630 -0.10 -21.51 5.92
CA GLU A 630 0.73 -20.92 4.87
C GLU A 630 -0.18 -20.16 3.88
N LEU A 631 0.17 -18.92 3.58
CA LEU A 631 -0.58 -18.08 2.66
C LEU A 631 0.01 -18.20 1.25
N LEU A 632 -0.86 -18.33 0.25
CA LEU A 632 -0.46 -18.36 -1.15
C LEU A 632 -1.61 -17.92 -2.06
N GLY A 633 -1.36 -16.98 -2.98
CA GLY A 633 -2.32 -16.58 -4.02
C GLY A 633 -3.44 -15.64 -3.54
N ASP A 634 -4.58 -15.67 -4.22
CA ASP A 634 -5.74 -14.82 -3.91
C ASP A 634 -6.57 -15.42 -2.78
N ILE A 635 -6.38 -14.91 -1.57
CA ILE A 635 -7.03 -15.45 -0.37
C ILE A 635 -8.51 -15.07 -0.25
N TYR A 636 -8.98 -14.06 -0.99
CA TYR A 636 -10.41 -13.74 -1.08
C TYR A 636 -11.17 -14.87 -1.77
N LYS A 637 -10.63 -15.40 -2.87
CA LYS A 637 -11.24 -16.53 -3.61
C LYS A 637 -11.20 -17.87 -2.87
N GLN A 638 -10.41 -17.98 -1.80
CA GLN A 638 -10.23 -19.22 -1.05
C GLN A 638 -11.30 -19.45 0.03
N GLY A 639 -12.26 -18.52 0.19
CA GLY A 639 -13.30 -18.62 1.21
C GLY A 639 -12.75 -18.41 2.63
N ARG A 640 -11.79 -17.48 2.78
CA ARG A 640 -11.16 -17.13 4.06
C ARG A 640 -11.85 -15.99 4.80
N GLU A 641 -12.95 -15.46 4.28
CA GLU A 641 -13.72 -14.44 4.97
C GLU A 641 -14.48 -15.07 6.15
N ILE A 642 -14.14 -14.65 7.37
CA ILE A 642 -14.79 -15.08 8.61
C ILE A 642 -16.10 -14.33 8.75
N ALA A 643 -16.09 -13.01 8.55
CA ALA A 643 -17.20 -12.15 8.89
C ALA A 643 -17.22 -10.87 8.02
N HIS A 644 -18.41 -10.34 7.73
CA HIS A 644 -18.61 -9.12 6.96
C HIS A 644 -19.76 -8.28 7.53
N TYR A 645 -19.50 -7.00 7.78
CA TYR A 645 -20.51 -6.05 8.26
C TYR A 645 -20.53 -4.76 7.44
N LEU A 646 -21.73 -4.34 7.01
CA LEU A 646 -21.96 -3.11 6.27
C LEU A 646 -22.74 -2.10 7.13
N SER A 647 -22.09 -0.99 7.46
CA SER A 647 -22.58 0.15 8.25
C SER A 647 -23.59 1.04 7.49
N TYR A 648 -24.68 0.45 6.97
CA TYR A 648 -25.75 1.18 6.29
C TYR A 648 -26.62 2.00 7.26
N HIS A 649 -26.13 3.17 7.66
CA HIS A 649 -26.90 4.04 8.54
C HIS A 649 -27.69 5.10 7.76
N GLU A 650 -29.02 5.11 7.90
CA GLU A 650 -29.93 6.01 7.16
C GLU A 650 -29.69 7.49 7.49
N LYS A 651 -29.26 7.77 8.73
CA LYS A 651 -28.96 9.13 9.25
C LYS A 651 -27.47 9.47 9.22
N GLY A 652 -26.64 8.67 8.55
CA GLY A 652 -25.22 8.99 8.39
C GLY A 652 -25.04 10.32 7.65
N ARG A 653 -23.86 10.94 7.80
CA ARG A 653 -23.45 12.14 7.08
C ARG A 653 -23.63 12.00 5.56
N ILE A 654 -23.45 10.78 5.05
CA ILE A 654 -23.93 10.33 3.74
C ILE A 654 -24.78 9.09 4.00
N ALA A 655 -26.09 9.22 3.83
CA ALA A 655 -27.06 8.16 4.13
C ALA A 655 -26.76 6.87 3.34
N ASN A 656 -26.81 5.73 4.03
CA ASN A 656 -26.66 4.38 3.44
C ASN A 656 -25.40 4.22 2.57
N ALA A 657 -24.29 4.86 2.96
CA ALA A 657 -23.02 4.80 2.23
C ALA A 657 -21.90 4.39 3.19
N PRO A 658 -21.71 3.08 3.45
CA PRO A 658 -20.59 2.57 4.23
C PRO A 658 -19.27 3.13 3.68
N MET A 659 -18.35 3.42 4.59
CA MET A 659 -17.02 3.94 4.28
C MET A 659 -16.10 3.67 5.49
N VAL A 660 -15.94 2.40 5.84
CA VAL A 660 -15.16 1.96 7.01
C VAL A 660 -13.70 2.35 6.85
N TRP A 661 -13.21 3.11 7.83
CA TRP A 661 -11.86 3.68 7.85
C TRP A 661 -10.85 2.70 8.44
N GLY A 662 -11.18 2.07 9.56
CA GLY A 662 -10.29 1.14 10.25
C GLY A 662 -10.98 0.52 11.45
N ALA A 663 -10.38 -0.53 11.98
CA ALA A 663 -10.89 -1.29 13.11
C ALA A 663 -9.78 -1.52 14.16
N GLN A 664 -10.18 -1.70 15.41
CA GLN A 664 -9.30 -2.08 16.51
C GLN A 664 -10.02 -3.12 17.38
N PRO A 665 -9.37 -4.27 17.67
CA PRO A 665 -9.88 -5.23 18.63
C PRO A 665 -9.69 -4.68 20.04
N TYR A 666 -10.67 -4.90 20.91
CA TYR A 666 -10.62 -4.47 22.30
C TYR A 666 -11.47 -5.37 23.19
N LYS A 667 -10.82 -6.12 24.08
CA LYS A 667 -11.45 -7.20 24.87
C LYS A 667 -12.11 -8.21 23.91
N ASP A 668 -13.38 -8.55 24.15
CA ASP A 668 -14.16 -9.48 23.31
C ASP A 668 -14.87 -8.78 22.14
N TYR A 669 -14.61 -7.48 21.94
CA TYR A 669 -15.28 -6.66 20.94
C TYR A 669 -14.32 -6.19 19.85
N ILE A 670 -14.89 -5.82 18.72
CA ILE A 670 -14.21 -5.11 17.65
C ILE A 670 -14.89 -3.78 17.43
N PHE A 671 -14.13 -2.71 17.55
CA PHE A 671 -14.60 -1.36 17.27
C PHE A 671 -14.10 -0.94 15.90
N PHE A 672 -14.94 -0.24 15.13
CA PHE A 672 -14.51 0.35 13.86
C PHE A 672 -15.15 1.71 13.64
N SER A 673 -14.42 2.59 12.96
CA SER A 673 -14.92 3.89 12.54
C SER A 673 -15.40 3.82 11.10
N ASP A 674 -16.63 4.24 10.87
CA ASP A 674 -17.18 4.49 9.54
C ASP A 674 -17.20 5.98 9.25
N MET A 675 -16.45 6.39 8.23
CA MET A 675 -16.27 7.80 7.86
C MET A 675 -17.59 8.56 7.68
N ASN A 676 -18.67 7.89 7.26
CA ASN A 676 -19.94 8.52 6.98
C ASN A 676 -20.97 8.38 8.11
N SER A 677 -20.71 7.61 9.16
CA SER A 677 -21.74 7.33 10.18
C SER A 677 -21.27 7.23 11.62
N GLY A 678 -19.96 7.23 11.90
CA GLY A 678 -19.44 7.31 13.27
C GLY A 678 -18.78 6.02 13.76
N LEU A 679 -18.90 5.74 15.06
CA LEU A 679 -18.23 4.62 15.73
C LEU A 679 -19.19 3.43 15.86
N TYR A 680 -18.70 2.22 15.60
CA TYR A 680 -19.45 0.97 15.76
C TYR A 680 -18.70 0.01 16.67
N CYS A 681 -19.46 -0.86 17.33
CA CYS A 681 -18.96 -1.98 18.10
C CYS A 681 -19.68 -3.25 17.66
N VAL A 682 -18.93 -4.27 17.29
CA VAL A 682 -19.42 -5.59 16.90
C VAL A 682 -18.73 -6.69 17.69
N GLN A 683 -19.37 -7.85 17.73
CA GLN A 683 -18.84 -9.07 18.30
C GLN A 683 -18.95 -10.20 17.27
N LEU A 684 -17.98 -11.12 17.26
CA LEU A 684 -18.04 -12.33 16.47
C LEU A 684 -18.75 -13.42 17.26
N GLU A 685 -19.72 -14.08 16.65
CA GLU A 685 -20.44 -15.22 17.23
C GLU A 685 -20.18 -16.47 16.40
N GLU A 686 -19.95 -17.60 17.07
CA GLU A 686 -19.95 -18.90 16.37
C GLU A 686 -21.35 -19.11 15.77
N GLU A 687 -21.42 -19.53 14.50
CA GLU A 687 -22.69 -19.93 13.90
C GLU A 687 -23.35 -20.96 14.81
N SER A 688 -24.46 -20.59 15.45
CA SER A 688 -25.24 -21.56 16.20
C SER A 688 -25.67 -22.62 15.20
N SER A 689 -25.24 -23.87 15.42
CA SER A 689 -25.66 -24.99 14.59
C SER A 689 -27.18 -25.08 14.72
N SER A 690 -27.90 -24.44 13.79
CA SER A 690 -29.32 -24.64 13.67
C SER A 690 -29.48 -26.10 13.28
N SER A 691 -29.84 -26.91 14.29
CA SER A 691 -30.33 -28.25 14.11
C SER A 691 -31.49 -28.15 13.14
N THR A 692 -31.23 -28.52 11.89
CA THR A 692 -32.25 -28.75 10.89
C THR A 692 -32.92 -30.06 11.28
N ASP A 693 -34.02 -29.93 12.02
CA ASP A 693 -35.06 -30.97 12.13
C ASP A 693 -35.81 -31.13 10.79
#